data_AF-A0A3M7N1U8-F1
#
_entry.id   AF-A0A3M7N1U8-F1
#
_cell.length_a   1.000
_cell.length_b   1.000
_cell.length_c   1.000
_cell.angle_alpha   90.00
_cell.angle_beta   90.00
_cell.angle_gamma   90.00
#
_symmetry.space_group_name_H-M   'P 1'
#
loop_
_entity.id
_entity.type
_entity.pdbx_description
1 polymer ?
#
loop_
_entity_poly.entity_id
_entity_poly.type
_entity_poly.pdbx_seq_one_letter_code
_entity_poly.pdbx_strand_id
1 'polypeptide(L)'
;MDASLQSWALPQIKRLLPLDDDALIAILTYAHSLSKAEGADHLKNLLGDSAAAFEFISGFSNRRPESRQPSPVPGSAAQPANAVPQSRRHAPKKAKLRLHDAGPVRQPAGYGDTAGGYQKNRDLDVRQVPKPVQDGASSASIREASAAPVKAPPSASGSLISDFMPNVRTKSAKKAAGNASVASRSSSPKTNASTTTTSIADLTSAIAALELATNPTRSSERRHCDCNATIHPLFATAPNCLSCGKIICALEGLQPCSFCDSPLLAREQVNAMIKALKEERGVERMVQHNVGVAQARSGTSTPRFGTPGSSPGPDSGDEAARARAHRDKLLAFQRENAQRTKIHDEAADYDMTLAPGATQWMSPMQRAAALKKQQQYLRELEEANRPEWEKKRTVMSLGFKNGKLVKAYERASAPSAPAPTESAEVEDEAEAGGSDSRLGLEARAALSNNPPRLSPFGDSIYKQEAYYNQLEPGTQCRPKNPFSVELPTSIAPTNMALLAEAKRVADLFEFGPADVNRAVKEFIREMDEGLEKDGTMISQIPTYVTAVPNGTEKGTYLAVDLGGTNFRVCSVILHGNHTFSLQQSKVAVPRSLMETKSSDELFLFLAKRIEDFLKLHHEDHFEKHRASPDEEDFFDLGFTFSFPVNQIGINRGKLMRWTKGFDIDEAVGQDVCAMLQKQINVLKLPVRVAALVNDTVGTLMARSYTSRTSTKTLIGAIFGTGTNGAYVEKLEKVKKMAEIDAAQGRVSSANSTGLMIINTEWGSFDNALKVLPNTPYDVDLDKESVNPGLQMFEKRVSGMFLGEVLRRAILDLHQRQDPKIAFLKDRSSADNDSVSTTTIADDSPIYRPWGLDTSILSIIEEDSSDHLRITKQTLERELGVGAASTEDCQAMKLLVHAIGKRAARLSAVALAGVILSTGKLEEDPVVDIGIDGSLAEYYPGFEDYIRETFREIEGIGADESRIRIGLAKDGSGLGAALIALIAVQQAQ
;
A
#
# COMPACT_ATOMS: atom_id res chain seq x y z
N MET A 1 12.32 -57.43 6.99
CA MET A 1 11.93 -57.36 5.57
C MET A 1 11.61 -58.77 5.10
N ASP A 2 10.70 -58.96 4.14
CA ASP A 2 10.42 -60.29 3.59
C ASP A 2 11.51 -60.74 2.59
N ALA A 3 11.80 -62.04 2.55
CA ALA A 3 12.88 -62.62 1.74
C ALA A 3 12.64 -62.48 0.23
N SER A 4 11.38 -62.44 -0.21
CA SER A 4 11.02 -62.21 -1.62
C SER A 4 11.33 -60.78 -2.08
N LEU A 5 11.18 -59.80 -1.18
CA LEU A 5 11.50 -58.39 -1.47
C LEU A 5 13.02 -58.17 -1.44
N GLN A 6 13.72 -58.80 -0.49
CA GLN A 6 15.18 -58.68 -0.35
C GLN A 6 15.92 -59.21 -1.59
N SER A 7 15.54 -60.38 -2.10
CA SER A 7 16.18 -60.98 -3.29
C SER A 7 15.93 -60.22 -4.59
N TRP A 8 14.82 -59.49 -4.69
CA TRP A 8 14.57 -58.54 -5.80
C TRP A 8 15.36 -57.23 -5.63
N ALA A 9 15.36 -56.66 -4.43
CA ALA A 9 15.89 -55.32 -4.18
C ALA A 9 17.42 -55.25 -4.15
N LEU A 10 18.08 -56.22 -3.51
CA LEU A 10 19.53 -56.22 -3.29
C LEU A 10 20.37 -56.12 -4.59
N PRO A 11 20.15 -56.93 -5.64
CA PRO A 11 20.92 -56.83 -6.89
C PRO A 11 20.60 -55.59 -7.73
N GLN A 12 19.56 -54.81 -7.37
CA GLN A 12 19.26 -53.53 -8.00
C GLN A 12 19.94 -52.37 -7.26
N ILE A 13 19.82 -52.27 -5.93
CA ILE A 13 20.51 -51.22 -5.17
C ILE A 13 22.03 -51.33 -5.27
N LYS A 14 22.59 -52.54 -5.40
CA LYS A 14 24.03 -52.76 -5.62
C LYS A 14 24.57 -52.21 -6.95
N ARG A 15 23.69 -51.89 -7.92
CA ARG A 15 24.07 -51.19 -9.15
C ARG A 15 24.09 -49.67 -9.00
N LEU A 16 23.50 -49.15 -7.93
CA LEU A 16 23.43 -47.73 -7.59
C LEU A 16 24.45 -47.34 -6.51
N LEU A 17 24.69 -48.24 -5.54
CA LEU A 17 25.69 -48.11 -4.49
C LEU A 17 26.68 -49.29 -4.54
N PRO A 18 27.99 -49.06 -4.77
CA PRO A 18 29.01 -50.10 -4.81
C PRO A 18 29.47 -50.49 -3.39
N LEU A 19 28.52 -50.95 -2.57
CA LEU A 19 28.74 -51.43 -1.20
C LEU A 19 28.66 -52.96 -1.12
N ASP A 20 29.07 -53.52 0.01
CA ASP A 20 28.91 -54.93 0.36
C ASP A 20 27.44 -55.28 0.65
N ASP A 21 27.10 -56.56 0.49
CA ASP A 21 25.71 -57.00 0.53
C ASP A 21 25.08 -56.85 1.92
N ASP A 22 25.84 -57.05 3.00
CA ASP A 22 25.32 -56.94 4.37
C ASP A 22 24.98 -55.48 4.73
N ALA A 23 25.82 -54.52 4.35
CA ALA A 23 25.51 -53.09 4.48
C ALA A 23 24.26 -52.68 3.67
N LEU A 24 24.12 -53.16 2.44
CA LEU A 24 22.94 -52.91 1.60
C LEU A 24 21.67 -53.56 2.17
N ILE A 25 21.76 -54.77 2.74
CA ILE A 25 20.65 -55.43 3.45
C ILE A 25 20.23 -54.62 4.69
N ALA A 26 21.18 -54.06 5.43
CA ALA A 26 20.90 -53.21 6.59
C ALA A 26 20.15 -51.93 6.19
N ILE A 27 20.62 -51.22 5.15
CA ILE A 27 19.96 -50.02 4.58
C ILE A 27 18.53 -50.35 4.14
N LEU A 28 18.34 -51.40 3.34
CA LEU A 28 17.01 -51.81 2.87
C LEU A 28 16.10 -52.24 4.02
N THR A 29 16.64 -52.87 5.07
CA THR A 29 15.87 -53.28 6.25
C THR A 29 15.43 -52.09 7.10
N TYR A 30 16.26 -51.05 7.23
CA TYR A 30 15.90 -49.79 7.90
C TYR A 30 14.88 -48.98 7.08
N ALA A 31 15.05 -48.85 5.76
CA ALA A 31 14.03 -48.30 4.88
C ALA A 31 12.71 -49.11 4.91
N HIS A 32 12.77 -50.40 5.28
CA HIS A 32 11.62 -51.26 5.50
C HIS A 32 11.02 -51.18 6.93
N SER A 33 11.59 -50.41 7.87
CA SER A 33 11.00 -50.16 9.19
C SER A 33 10.29 -48.80 9.31
N LEU A 34 10.72 -47.79 8.54
CA LEU A 34 10.10 -46.45 8.44
C LEU A 34 8.72 -46.49 7.74
N SER A 35 7.97 -45.39 7.69
CA SER A 35 6.77 -45.32 6.82
C SER A 35 7.14 -45.36 5.33
N LYS A 36 6.15 -45.41 4.42
CA LYS A 36 6.43 -45.40 2.97
C LYS A 36 7.04 -44.07 2.49
N ALA A 37 6.61 -42.94 3.06
CA ALA A 37 7.16 -41.63 2.73
C ALA A 37 8.58 -41.48 3.27
N GLU A 38 8.77 -41.64 4.58
CA GLU A 38 10.09 -41.52 5.23
C GLU A 38 11.11 -42.54 4.69
N GLY A 39 10.67 -43.77 4.35
CA GLY A 39 11.51 -44.78 3.72
C GLY A 39 11.89 -44.45 2.28
N ALA A 40 11.00 -43.80 1.53
CA ALA A 40 11.31 -43.29 0.19
C ALA A 40 12.27 -42.10 0.26
N ASP A 41 12.04 -41.13 1.15
CA ASP A 41 12.90 -39.96 1.34
C ASP A 41 14.29 -40.37 1.89
N HIS A 42 14.35 -41.34 2.81
CA HIS A 42 15.62 -41.88 3.29
C HIS A 42 16.44 -42.53 2.16
N LEU A 43 15.81 -43.38 1.33
CA LEU A 43 16.49 -43.97 0.18
C LEU A 43 16.82 -42.92 -0.89
N LYS A 44 15.97 -41.90 -1.09
CA LYS A 44 16.23 -40.80 -2.02
C LYS A 44 17.47 -40.00 -1.59
N ASN A 45 17.55 -39.62 -0.33
CA ASN A 45 18.69 -38.88 0.24
C ASN A 45 20.01 -39.69 0.20
N LEU A 46 19.93 -41.02 0.09
CA LEU A 46 21.11 -41.89 -0.02
C LEU A 46 21.48 -42.27 -1.47
N LEU A 47 20.52 -42.29 -2.39
CA LEU A 47 20.69 -42.72 -3.80
C LEU A 47 20.70 -41.55 -4.81
N GLY A 48 20.28 -40.36 -4.39
CA GLY A 48 20.18 -39.16 -5.22
C GLY A 48 19.03 -39.18 -6.24
N ASP A 49 18.83 -38.06 -6.92
CA ASP A 49 17.76 -37.82 -7.90
C ASP A 49 17.93 -38.52 -9.27
N SER A 50 18.74 -39.59 -9.35
CA SER A 50 18.91 -40.31 -10.62
C SER A 50 17.64 -41.07 -11.03
N ALA A 51 17.34 -41.14 -12.33
CA ALA A 51 16.15 -41.83 -12.83
C ALA A 51 16.10 -43.31 -12.39
N ALA A 52 17.24 -43.99 -12.37
CA ALA A 52 17.34 -45.38 -11.90
C ALA A 52 17.13 -45.51 -10.38
N ALA A 53 17.52 -44.51 -9.57
CA ALA A 53 17.18 -44.45 -8.15
C ALA A 53 15.67 -44.23 -7.94
N PHE A 54 15.04 -43.32 -8.70
CA PHE A 54 13.59 -43.12 -8.65
C PHE A 54 12.80 -44.37 -9.05
N GLU A 55 13.18 -45.07 -10.13
CA GLU A 55 12.58 -46.35 -10.51
C GLU A 55 12.74 -47.41 -9.40
N PHE A 56 13.93 -47.51 -8.80
CA PHE A 56 14.19 -48.43 -7.69
C PHE A 56 13.35 -48.11 -6.45
N ILE A 57 13.34 -46.85 -6.00
CA ILE A 57 12.59 -46.39 -4.81
C ILE A 57 11.09 -46.59 -5.02
N SER A 58 10.56 -46.22 -6.18
CA SER A 58 9.16 -46.45 -6.54
C SER A 58 8.83 -47.95 -6.57
N GLY A 59 9.67 -48.77 -7.18
CA GLY A 59 9.51 -50.23 -7.21
C GLY A 59 9.53 -50.86 -5.82
N PHE A 60 10.45 -50.45 -4.96
CA PHE A 60 10.58 -50.94 -3.59
C PHE A 60 9.38 -50.53 -2.71
N SER A 61 9.00 -49.25 -2.72
CA SER A 61 7.88 -48.72 -1.95
C SER A 61 6.52 -49.26 -2.41
N ASN A 62 6.36 -49.61 -3.69
CA ASN A 62 5.15 -50.28 -4.19
C ASN A 62 5.09 -51.76 -3.82
N ARG A 63 6.22 -52.48 -3.85
CA ARG A 63 6.29 -53.91 -3.47
C ARG A 63 6.22 -54.14 -1.96
N ARG A 64 6.44 -53.11 -1.13
CA ARG A 64 6.34 -53.18 0.33
C ARG A 64 4.87 -52.99 0.81
N PRO A 65 4.33 -53.87 1.68
CA PRO A 65 3.04 -53.64 2.33
C PRO A 65 3.13 -52.53 3.39
N GLU A 66 2.01 -51.85 3.67
CA GLU A 66 1.96 -50.67 4.54
C GLU A 66 1.72 -51.03 6.02
N SER A 67 2.55 -50.49 6.91
CA SER A 67 2.55 -50.84 8.34
C SER A 67 1.96 -49.73 9.21
N ARG A 68 0.83 -49.99 9.87
CA ARG A 68 0.27 -49.13 10.93
C ARG A 68 1.17 -49.16 12.17
N GLN A 69 1.59 -47.98 12.66
CA GLN A 69 2.30 -47.81 13.93
C GLN A 69 1.30 -47.64 15.10
N PRO A 70 1.48 -48.35 16.25
CA PRO A 70 0.64 -48.21 17.45
C PRO A 70 1.25 -47.29 18.52
N SER A 71 0.42 -46.85 19.47
CA SER A 71 0.83 -46.03 20.63
C SER A 71 1.71 -46.81 21.62
N PRO A 72 2.75 -46.19 22.22
CA PRO A 72 3.59 -46.83 23.24
C PRO A 72 3.01 -46.74 24.66
N VAL A 73 2.97 -47.88 25.37
CA VAL A 73 2.81 -47.96 26.84
C VAL A 73 3.82 -49.01 27.37
N PRO A 74 4.57 -48.77 28.47
CA PRO A 74 5.85 -49.47 28.68
C PRO A 74 5.89 -50.53 29.79
N GLY A 75 6.88 -51.44 29.69
CA GLY A 75 7.68 -51.87 30.86
C GLY A 75 7.71 -53.37 31.22
N SER A 76 8.84 -54.05 30.96
CA SER A 76 9.35 -55.27 31.64
C SER A 76 10.68 -55.72 30.99
N ALA A 77 11.67 -56.37 31.61
CA ALA A 77 12.36 -56.22 32.91
C ALA A 77 13.47 -57.31 33.02
N ALA A 78 14.73 -56.94 33.33
CA ALA A 78 15.79 -57.88 33.79
C ALA A 78 17.00 -57.12 34.42
N GLN A 79 17.84 -57.83 35.18
CA GLN A 79 18.97 -57.31 35.98
C GLN A 79 20.18 -58.27 35.88
N PRO A 80 21.44 -57.85 36.16
CA PRO A 80 21.96 -57.67 37.54
C PRO A 80 23.02 -56.53 37.70
N ALA A 81 23.62 -56.22 38.86
CA ALA A 81 23.17 -56.22 40.27
C ALA A 81 24.21 -55.48 41.16
N ASN A 82 23.78 -54.72 42.19
CA ASN A 82 24.51 -54.39 43.43
C ASN A 82 23.58 -53.65 44.44
N ALA A 83 24.01 -53.37 45.68
CA ALA A 83 23.12 -53.56 46.84
C ALA A 83 22.91 -52.36 47.84
N VAL A 84 21.62 -52.06 48.18
CA VAL A 84 20.97 -52.17 49.55
C VAL A 84 21.49 -51.29 50.74
N PRO A 85 20.66 -50.72 51.68
CA PRO A 85 19.21 -50.36 51.69
C PRO A 85 18.77 -49.14 52.61
N GLN A 86 17.44 -49.03 52.89
CA GLN A 86 16.67 -48.38 54.01
C GLN A 86 15.80 -47.13 53.65
N SER A 87 14.44 -47.16 53.71
CA SER A 87 13.47 -47.00 54.85
C SER A 87 13.23 -45.51 55.28
N ARG A 88 12.02 -44.98 55.60
CA ARG A 88 10.79 -45.54 56.20
C ARG A 88 9.50 -44.63 56.08
N ARG A 89 8.33 -45.26 55.84
CA ARG A 89 6.97 -45.09 56.49
C ARG A 89 6.08 -43.80 56.48
N HIS A 90 4.78 -44.07 56.22
CA HIS A 90 3.50 -43.56 56.80
C HIS A 90 2.71 -42.35 56.24
N ALA A 91 1.37 -42.52 56.27
CA ALA A 91 0.29 -41.54 56.08
C ALA A 91 -1.01 -42.10 56.72
N PRO A 92 -2.06 -41.27 56.97
CA PRO A 92 -3.46 -41.74 56.86
C PRO A 92 -4.40 -40.75 56.12
N LYS A 93 -5.66 -41.14 55.89
CA LYS A 93 -6.67 -40.42 55.05
C LYS A 93 -8.02 -40.21 55.77
N LYS A 94 -8.83 -39.29 55.20
CA LYS A 94 -10.31 -39.07 55.24
C LYS A 94 -10.72 -37.73 55.90
N ALA A 95 -11.83 -37.06 55.57
CA ALA A 95 -13.04 -37.49 54.83
C ALA A 95 -13.42 -36.58 53.61
N LYS A 96 -14.72 -36.45 53.26
CA LYS A 96 -15.23 -35.95 51.97
C LYS A 96 -16.58 -35.19 52.09
N LEU A 97 -16.91 -34.36 51.07
CA LEU A 97 -18.15 -33.57 50.88
C LEU A 97 -18.21 -32.27 51.72
N ARG A 98 -18.83 -31.16 51.29
CA ARG A 98 -19.63 -30.86 50.07
C ARG A 98 -19.03 -29.69 49.26
N LEU A 99 -19.44 -29.50 48.01
CA LEU A 99 -18.95 -28.43 47.12
C LEU A 99 -20.08 -27.46 46.73
N HIS A 100 -20.37 -26.47 47.58
CA HIS A 100 -21.10 -25.24 47.25
C HIS A 100 -20.86 -24.20 48.35
N ASP A 101 -19.72 -23.50 48.26
CA ASP A 101 -19.49 -22.22 48.93
C ASP A 101 -18.41 -21.46 48.15
N ALA A 102 -18.61 -20.15 47.95
CA ALA A 102 -17.65 -19.29 47.27
C ALA A 102 -16.65 -18.73 48.29
N GLY A 103 -15.44 -19.30 48.33
CA GLY A 103 -14.34 -18.74 49.13
C GLY A 103 -13.99 -17.32 48.67
N PRO A 104 -13.59 -16.42 49.58
CA PRO A 104 -13.35 -15.01 49.25
C PRO A 104 -12.17 -14.84 48.29
N VAL A 105 -12.26 -13.81 47.45
CA VAL A 105 -11.22 -13.44 46.47
C VAL A 105 -9.92 -13.07 47.19
N ARG A 106 -8.78 -13.60 46.73
CA ARG A 106 -7.46 -13.19 47.22
C ARG A 106 -7.16 -11.75 46.80
N GLN A 107 -7.11 -10.83 47.76
CA GLN A 107 -6.47 -9.53 47.55
C GLN A 107 -4.94 -9.65 47.71
N PRO A 108 -4.13 -9.01 46.85
CA PRO A 108 -2.70 -8.86 47.08
C PRO A 108 -2.42 -8.01 48.33
N ALA A 109 -1.29 -8.27 49.00
CA ALA A 109 -0.83 -7.42 50.09
C ALA A 109 -0.50 -6.01 49.59
N GLY A 110 -0.88 -4.98 50.35
CA GLY A 110 -0.65 -3.56 50.01
C GLY A 110 -1.82 -2.85 49.32
N TYR A 111 -2.94 -3.53 49.02
CA TYR A 111 -4.12 -2.86 48.47
C TYR A 111 -4.75 -1.87 49.47
N GLY A 112 -4.53 -0.57 49.24
CA GLY A 112 -5.10 0.52 50.04
C GLY A 112 -4.10 1.34 50.86
N ASP A 113 -2.80 1.04 50.84
CA ASP A 113 -1.81 1.89 51.50
C ASP A 113 -1.56 3.17 50.67
N THR A 114 -1.62 4.32 51.34
CA THR A 114 -1.42 5.67 50.76
C THR A 114 -0.43 6.50 51.57
N ALA A 115 0.37 5.88 52.45
CA ALA A 115 1.42 6.51 53.26
C ALA A 115 2.68 6.87 52.45
N GLY A 116 2.52 7.64 51.36
CA GLY A 116 3.63 8.03 50.46
C GLY A 116 3.42 9.32 49.66
N GLY A 117 2.39 10.12 49.95
CA GLY A 117 2.07 11.34 49.19
C GLY A 117 3.03 12.51 49.43
N TYR A 118 4.01 12.71 48.56
CA TYR A 118 4.92 13.87 48.61
C TYR A 118 4.20 15.16 48.16
N GLN A 119 4.12 16.16 49.02
CA GLN A 119 3.46 17.44 48.73
C GLN A 119 4.39 18.39 47.96
N LYS A 120 3.92 18.92 46.82
CA LYS A 120 4.68 19.87 46.00
C LYS A 120 4.56 21.29 46.58
N ASN A 121 5.60 21.73 47.28
CA ASN A 121 5.72 23.13 47.71
C ASN A 121 5.63 24.09 46.50
N ARG A 122 4.90 25.19 46.71
CA ARG A 122 4.93 26.38 45.86
C ARG A 122 5.54 27.52 46.67
N ASP A 123 6.71 27.97 46.23
CA ASP A 123 7.20 29.35 46.15
C ASP A 123 8.73 29.39 46.23
N LEU A 124 9.32 30.50 45.76
CA LEU A 124 10.76 30.70 45.48
C LEU A 124 11.23 29.82 44.29
N ASP A 125 11.52 30.36 43.11
CA ASP A 125 12.41 31.52 42.86
C ASP A 125 11.87 32.51 41.81
N VAL A 126 12.14 33.81 41.97
CA VAL A 126 11.81 34.86 40.99
C VAL A 126 12.95 35.88 40.88
N ARG A 127 13.56 36.00 39.69
CA ARG A 127 14.48 37.10 39.36
C ARG A 127 13.85 38.12 38.40
N GLN A 128 13.31 39.17 39.01
CA GLN A 128 13.20 40.56 38.55
C GLN A 128 13.17 40.87 37.05
N VAL A 129 12.05 41.46 36.60
CA VAL A 129 11.98 42.44 35.50
C VAL A 129 11.15 43.65 35.99
N PRO A 130 11.47 44.92 35.65
CA PRO A 130 10.79 46.09 36.23
C PRO A 130 9.39 46.39 35.64
N LYS A 131 8.56 47.08 36.43
CA LYS A 131 7.30 47.72 35.97
C LYS A 131 7.56 49.07 35.28
N PRO A 132 6.53 49.60 34.59
CA PRO A 132 6.03 50.92 34.98
C PRO A 132 4.52 50.96 35.28
N VAL A 133 4.19 51.73 36.33
CA VAL A 133 2.97 52.55 36.57
C VAL A 133 1.56 51.99 36.25
N GLN A 134 0.71 51.98 37.28
CA GLN A 134 -0.74 52.23 37.17
C GLN A 134 -1.20 53.08 38.36
N ASP A 135 -1.92 54.17 38.08
CA ASP A 135 -2.91 54.77 38.97
C ASP A 135 -4.28 54.10 38.69
N GLY A 136 -5.27 54.04 39.59
CA GLY A 136 -5.27 54.45 41.01
C GLY A 136 -6.70 54.56 41.58
N ALA A 137 -7.01 53.80 42.63
CA ALA A 137 -8.25 53.89 43.45
C ALA A 137 -9.58 53.51 42.71
N SER A 138 -10.75 53.33 43.35
CA SER A 138 -11.15 53.38 44.78
C SER A 138 -12.49 52.62 45.04
N SER A 139 -12.70 52.14 46.29
CA SER A 139 -13.97 51.98 47.08
C SER A 139 -15.34 51.67 46.41
N ALA A 140 -16.29 50.93 47.00
CA ALA A 140 -16.77 51.03 48.40
C ALA A 140 -17.56 49.78 48.87
N SER A 141 -18.26 49.85 50.02
CA SER A 141 -18.93 48.74 50.73
C SER A 141 -20.31 49.13 51.31
N ILE A 142 -21.02 48.18 51.97
CA ILE A 142 -22.25 48.24 52.86
C ILE A 142 -23.25 47.14 52.38
N ARG A 143 -23.57 46.05 53.11
CA ARG A 143 -24.33 45.86 54.41
C ARG A 143 -25.85 46.09 54.25
N GLU A 144 -26.83 45.47 54.95
CA GLU A 144 -27.01 44.34 55.94
C GLU A 144 -28.56 44.13 56.10
N ALA A 145 -29.21 43.05 56.59
CA ALA A 145 -28.84 41.65 56.93
C ALA A 145 -30.10 40.74 57.19
N SER A 146 -29.90 39.41 57.18
CA SER A 146 -30.54 38.36 58.03
C SER A 146 -32.03 37.93 57.97
N ALA A 147 -32.27 36.65 57.62
CA ALA A 147 -33.21 35.70 58.27
C ALA A 147 -32.87 34.22 57.90
N ALA A 148 -33.12 33.24 58.80
CA ALA A 148 -32.80 31.79 58.64
C ALA A 148 -33.57 30.95 59.71
N PRO A 149 -33.41 29.60 59.87
CA PRO A 149 -32.73 28.54 59.08
C PRO A 149 -33.60 27.26 58.87
N VAL A 150 -33.02 26.13 58.37
CA VAL A 150 -33.21 24.67 58.76
C VAL A 150 -32.69 23.73 57.64
N LYS A 151 -32.45 22.43 57.94
CA LYS A 151 -31.78 21.40 57.08
C LYS A 151 -32.70 20.26 56.57
N ALA A 152 -32.20 19.50 55.59
CA ALA A 152 -32.73 18.24 55.01
C ALA A 152 -32.72 17.05 56.01
N PRO A 153 -33.21 15.80 55.73
CA PRO A 153 -33.10 14.93 54.52
C PRO A 153 -34.51 14.43 54.03
N PRO A 154 -34.77 13.27 53.33
CA PRO A 154 -33.94 12.16 52.81
C PRO A 154 -34.29 11.70 51.35
N SER A 155 -34.04 10.41 51.01
CA SER A 155 -34.17 9.77 49.68
C SER A 155 -35.30 8.72 49.59
N ALA A 156 -35.76 8.37 48.36
CA ALA A 156 -35.96 7.00 47.81
C ALA A 156 -37.19 6.82 46.87
N SER A 157 -37.01 5.96 45.83
CA SER A 157 -38.02 5.16 45.09
C SER A 157 -39.19 5.82 44.33
N GLY A 158 -39.61 5.23 43.19
CA GLY A 158 -41.05 5.28 42.81
C GLY A 158 -41.50 5.45 41.35
N SER A 159 -41.07 4.57 40.42
CA SER A 159 -41.85 4.09 39.25
C SER A 159 -42.37 5.05 38.14
N LEU A 160 -42.49 4.48 36.93
CA LEU A 160 -43.08 5.08 35.72
C LEU A 160 -44.62 4.94 35.71
N ILE A 161 -45.31 5.93 35.13
CA ILE A 161 -46.56 5.71 34.37
C ILE A 161 -46.47 6.54 33.08
N SER A 162 -46.49 5.87 31.93
CA SER A 162 -47.06 6.45 30.71
C SER A 162 -48.55 6.14 30.69
N ASP A 163 -49.35 7.04 30.12
CA ASP A 163 -50.42 6.74 29.14
C ASP A 163 -51.52 7.81 29.15
N PHE A 164 -51.53 8.63 28.10
CA PHE A 164 -52.73 9.35 27.66
C PHE A 164 -52.95 9.06 26.16
N MET A 165 -53.54 7.89 25.89
CA MET A 165 -53.96 7.45 24.56
C MET A 165 -55.37 6.83 24.65
N PRO A 166 -56.42 7.47 24.11
CA PRO A 166 -57.73 6.85 23.95
C PRO A 166 -57.75 6.00 22.65
N ASN A 167 -57.75 4.65 22.63
CA ASN A 167 -58.55 3.63 23.33
C ASN A 167 -59.91 3.33 22.66
N VAL A 168 -59.99 2.18 21.94
CA VAL A 168 -61.24 1.42 21.78
C VAL A 168 -60.99 -0.09 21.94
N ARG A 169 -61.12 -0.56 23.19
CA ARG A 169 -61.75 -1.84 23.62
C ARG A 169 -61.46 -3.14 22.84
N THR A 170 -60.75 -4.05 23.51
CA THR A 170 -60.88 -5.50 23.34
C THR A 170 -62.07 -6.09 24.10
N LYS A 171 -62.41 -7.37 23.84
CA LYS A 171 -63.20 -8.25 24.73
C LYS A 171 -62.57 -9.64 24.80
N SER A 172 -62.72 -10.34 25.92
CA SER A 172 -61.81 -11.44 26.30
C SER A 172 -62.49 -12.71 26.81
N ALA A 173 -61.90 -13.85 26.42
CA ALA A 173 -61.66 -15.07 27.21
C ALA A 173 -62.80 -16.06 27.63
N LYS A 174 -62.60 -17.32 27.16
CA LYS A 174 -62.57 -18.60 27.93
C LYS A 174 -63.85 -19.39 28.31
N LYS A 175 -63.66 -20.73 28.14
CA LYS A 175 -64.18 -21.91 28.89
C LYS A 175 -65.43 -22.70 28.40
N ALA A 176 -65.13 -23.87 27.82
CA ALA A 176 -65.35 -25.23 28.39
C ALA A 176 -66.57 -26.12 27.97
N ALA A 177 -66.22 -27.41 27.76
CA ALA A 177 -66.99 -28.66 27.91
C ALA A 177 -68.11 -29.05 26.91
N GLY A 178 -68.12 -30.34 26.53
CA GLY A 178 -69.15 -31.01 25.70
C GLY A 178 -68.57 -32.23 24.97
N ASN A 179 -69.20 -33.42 25.07
CA ASN A 179 -68.64 -34.70 24.57
C ASN A 179 -69.44 -35.30 23.39
N ALA A 180 -68.79 -36.26 22.71
CA ALA A 180 -69.35 -37.34 21.86
C ALA A 180 -69.82 -36.97 20.41
N SER A 181 -69.71 -37.85 19.40
CA SER A 181 -68.85 -39.04 19.20
C SER A 181 -68.99 -39.64 17.77
N VAL A 182 -67.88 -40.00 17.11
CA VAL A 182 -67.70 -41.18 16.19
C VAL A 182 -68.63 -41.26 14.92
N ALA A 183 -68.18 -41.46 13.67
CA ALA A 183 -66.88 -41.92 13.14
C ALA A 183 -66.56 -41.49 11.68
N SER A 184 -65.26 -41.46 11.39
CA SER A 184 -64.61 -41.75 10.09
C SER A 184 -64.68 -40.74 8.91
N ARG A 185 -63.56 -40.68 8.16
CA ARG A 185 -63.37 -40.07 6.81
C ARG A 185 -63.55 -38.54 6.69
N SER A 186 -62.70 -37.77 7.35
CA SER A 186 -62.32 -36.41 6.92
C SER A 186 -61.16 -36.49 5.92
N SER A 187 -61.18 -35.98 4.68
CA SER A 187 -61.83 -34.79 4.09
C SER A 187 -61.20 -33.47 4.57
N SER A 188 -60.27 -32.96 3.76
CA SER A 188 -59.61 -31.66 3.96
C SER A 188 -60.55 -30.53 3.55
N PRO A 189 -60.71 -29.48 4.37
CA PRO A 189 -60.36 -28.15 3.84
C PRO A 189 -59.75 -27.18 4.87
N LYS A 190 -58.83 -26.34 4.36
CA LYS A 190 -58.50 -24.95 4.74
C LYS A 190 -58.64 -24.54 6.23
N THR A 191 -57.52 -24.14 6.84
CA THR A 191 -57.25 -22.69 7.08
C THR A 191 -55.82 -22.41 7.56
N ASN A 192 -55.32 -21.24 7.15
CA ASN A 192 -54.22 -20.41 7.67
C ASN A 192 -53.29 -21.02 8.75
N ALA A 193 -52.03 -21.27 8.38
CA ALA A 193 -50.92 -21.42 9.31
C ALA A 193 -49.74 -20.53 8.90
N SER A 194 -49.11 -19.85 9.88
CA SER A 194 -47.86 -19.12 9.69
C SER A 194 -46.69 -20.09 9.69
N THR A 195 -45.87 -20.12 8.64
CA THR A 195 -44.70 -21.01 8.56
C THR A 195 -43.50 -20.41 9.29
N THR A 196 -43.47 -20.56 10.62
CA THR A 196 -42.26 -20.33 11.41
C THR A 196 -41.19 -21.36 11.04
N THR A 197 -39.97 -20.93 10.70
CA THR A 197 -38.85 -21.80 10.30
C THR A 197 -38.18 -22.50 11.49
N THR A 198 -38.95 -23.28 12.25
CA THR A 198 -38.53 -23.96 13.49
C THR A 198 -37.90 -25.34 13.24
N SER A 199 -36.92 -25.42 12.33
CA SER A 199 -35.94 -26.49 12.35
C SER A 199 -34.54 -25.96 12.70
N ILE A 200 -33.68 -26.84 13.20
CA ILE A 200 -32.26 -26.57 13.48
C ILE A 200 -31.40 -26.90 12.24
N ALA A 201 -31.92 -27.73 11.33
CA ALA A 201 -31.28 -28.02 10.04
C ALA A 201 -31.22 -26.77 9.16
N ASP A 202 -32.32 -26.01 9.03
CA ASP A 202 -32.39 -24.81 8.17
C ASP A 202 -31.37 -23.74 8.58
N LEU A 203 -31.07 -23.60 9.87
CA LEU A 203 -30.03 -22.68 10.36
C LEU A 203 -28.63 -23.16 10.00
N THR A 204 -28.35 -24.46 10.16
CA THR A 204 -27.05 -25.05 9.78
C THR A 204 -26.85 -24.92 8.27
N SER A 205 -27.88 -25.19 7.47
CA SER A 205 -27.89 -25.00 6.01
C SER A 205 -27.72 -23.54 5.61
N ALA A 206 -28.35 -22.59 6.32
CA ALA A 206 -28.19 -21.17 6.05
C ALA A 206 -26.77 -20.66 6.36
N ILE A 207 -26.18 -21.09 7.47
CA ILE A 207 -24.79 -20.73 7.84
C ILE A 207 -23.80 -21.36 6.87
N ALA A 208 -23.98 -22.64 6.51
CA ALA A 208 -23.18 -23.31 5.50
C ALA A 208 -23.28 -22.61 4.14
N ALA A 209 -24.49 -22.23 3.70
CA ALA A 209 -24.71 -21.48 2.47
C ALA A 209 -24.06 -20.07 2.52
N LEU A 210 -23.90 -19.47 3.70
CA LEU A 210 -23.18 -18.20 3.87
C LEU A 210 -21.66 -18.34 3.82
N GLU A 211 -21.08 -19.43 4.34
CA GLU A 211 -19.65 -19.72 4.15
C GLU A 211 -19.34 -20.15 2.71
N LEU A 212 -20.16 -21.00 2.09
CA LEU A 212 -19.99 -21.45 0.70
C LEU A 212 -20.21 -20.34 -0.32
N ALA A 213 -21.22 -19.47 -0.12
CA ALA A 213 -21.49 -18.37 -1.04
C ALA A 213 -20.54 -17.17 -0.88
N THR A 214 -19.54 -17.24 0.02
CA THR A 214 -18.41 -16.29 0.05
C THR A 214 -17.06 -16.93 -0.21
N ASN A 215 -16.86 -18.22 0.09
CA ASN A 215 -15.69 -19.00 -0.35
C ASN A 215 -16.08 -20.44 -0.80
N PRO A 216 -16.26 -20.69 -2.12
CA PRO A 216 -16.83 -21.93 -2.64
C PRO A 216 -15.89 -23.14 -2.64
N THR A 217 -14.64 -23.02 -2.18
CA THR A 217 -13.66 -24.13 -2.14
C THR A 217 -13.68 -24.94 -0.84
N ARG A 218 -14.54 -24.61 0.13
CA ARG A 218 -14.50 -25.15 1.50
C ARG A 218 -15.55 -26.22 1.76
N SER A 219 -15.14 -27.35 2.37
CA SER A 219 -16.01 -28.46 2.74
C SER A 219 -16.85 -28.18 4.00
N SER A 220 -17.94 -28.95 4.17
CA SER A 220 -19.00 -28.74 5.17
C SER A 220 -18.76 -29.44 6.52
N GLU A 221 -17.52 -29.78 6.86
CA GLU A 221 -17.17 -30.54 8.07
C GLU A 221 -17.00 -29.62 9.30
N ARG A 222 -17.28 -30.14 10.51
CA ARG A 222 -17.07 -29.41 11.78
C ARG A 222 -15.57 -29.20 12.02
N ARG A 223 -15.13 -27.94 12.08
CA ARG A 223 -13.70 -27.57 12.20
C ARG A 223 -13.36 -27.31 13.67
N HIS A 224 -12.76 -28.28 14.35
CA HIS A 224 -12.25 -28.09 15.72
C HIS A 224 -10.81 -27.57 15.70
N CYS A 225 -10.49 -26.57 16.52
CA CYS A 225 -9.14 -26.05 16.68
C CYS A 225 -8.91 -25.60 18.13
N ASP A 226 -7.78 -25.96 18.75
CA ASP A 226 -7.45 -25.61 20.14
C ASP A 226 -6.32 -24.57 20.25
N CYS A 227 -6.06 -23.80 19.18
CA CYS A 227 -5.01 -22.77 19.21
C CYS A 227 -5.31 -21.57 20.11
N ASN A 228 -6.53 -21.40 20.64
CA ASN A 228 -6.94 -20.26 21.47
C ASN A 228 -6.54 -18.88 20.89
N ALA A 229 -6.59 -18.77 19.55
CA ALA A 229 -6.15 -17.62 18.76
C ALA A 229 -4.65 -17.23 18.84
N THR A 230 -3.76 -18.13 19.27
CA THR A 230 -2.29 -17.90 19.26
C THR A 230 -1.61 -18.21 17.92
N ILE A 231 -2.27 -19.00 17.06
CA ILE A 231 -1.77 -19.41 15.73
C ILE A 231 -2.62 -18.81 14.61
N HIS A 232 -3.95 -18.94 14.72
CA HIS A 232 -4.91 -18.35 13.80
C HIS A 232 -5.49 -17.06 14.40
N PRO A 233 -5.77 -16.00 13.61
CA PRO A 233 -6.36 -14.77 14.13
C PRO A 233 -7.64 -15.00 14.95
N LEU A 234 -7.90 -14.12 15.91
CA LEU A 234 -9.12 -14.13 16.72
C LEU A 234 -10.36 -13.97 15.83
N PHE A 235 -11.45 -14.70 16.13
CA PHE A 235 -12.66 -14.61 15.33
C PHE A 235 -13.49 -13.36 15.68
N ALA A 236 -13.42 -12.33 14.84
CA ALA A 236 -13.90 -10.98 15.18
C ALA A 236 -15.42 -10.90 15.38
N THR A 237 -16.20 -11.83 14.82
CA THR A 237 -17.68 -11.82 14.92
C THR A 237 -18.17 -12.43 16.24
N ALA A 238 -17.40 -13.36 16.83
CA ALA A 238 -17.72 -14.03 18.09
C ALA A 238 -16.41 -14.57 18.73
N PRO A 239 -15.60 -13.72 19.39
CA PRO A 239 -14.22 -14.04 19.79
C PRO A 239 -14.12 -15.09 20.91
N ASN A 240 -15.20 -15.31 21.66
CA ASN A 240 -15.30 -16.31 22.71
C ASN A 240 -16.72 -16.89 22.80
N CYS A 241 -16.84 -18.15 23.21
CA CYS A 241 -18.13 -18.75 23.51
C CYS A 241 -18.67 -18.22 24.84
N LEU A 242 -19.83 -17.55 24.81
CA LEU A 242 -20.48 -17.01 26.00
C LEU A 242 -21.01 -18.08 26.98
N SER A 243 -21.02 -19.36 26.60
CA SER A 243 -21.49 -20.48 27.44
C SER A 243 -20.38 -21.22 28.18
N CYS A 244 -19.13 -21.18 27.70
CA CYS A 244 -18.00 -21.91 28.31
C CYS A 244 -16.68 -21.13 28.39
N GLY A 245 -16.59 -19.94 27.79
CA GLY A 245 -15.39 -19.10 27.80
C GLY A 245 -14.31 -19.46 26.77
N LYS A 246 -14.42 -20.57 26.01
CA LYS A 246 -13.42 -20.93 24.98
C LYS A 246 -13.25 -19.79 23.97
N ILE A 247 -12.00 -19.40 23.72
CA ILE A 247 -11.60 -18.44 22.69
C ILE A 247 -11.76 -19.09 21.31
N ILE A 248 -12.42 -18.40 20.39
CA ILE A 248 -12.73 -18.89 19.04
C ILE A 248 -11.80 -18.24 18.03
N CYS A 249 -11.13 -19.05 17.23
CA CYS A 249 -10.24 -18.57 16.17
C CYS A 249 -10.91 -18.55 14.80
N ALA A 250 -10.34 -17.79 13.86
CA ALA A 250 -10.89 -17.59 12.51
C ALA A 250 -11.00 -18.88 11.67
N LEU A 251 -10.32 -19.96 12.06
CA LEU A 251 -10.45 -21.28 11.44
C LEU A 251 -11.73 -22.01 11.88
N GLU A 252 -12.21 -21.78 13.10
CA GLU A 252 -13.46 -22.35 13.61
C GLU A 252 -14.67 -21.64 12.98
N GLY A 253 -14.75 -20.31 13.06
CA GLY A 253 -15.83 -19.52 12.46
C GLY A 253 -17.19 -19.67 13.17
N LEU A 254 -18.30 -19.59 12.41
CA LEU A 254 -19.67 -19.45 12.95
C LEU A 254 -20.39 -20.76 13.30
N GLN A 255 -19.65 -21.84 13.53
CA GLN A 255 -20.21 -23.11 14.00
C GLN A 255 -20.53 -23.06 15.52
N PRO A 256 -21.34 -23.99 16.07
CA PRO A 256 -21.49 -24.15 17.51
C PRO A 256 -20.13 -24.42 18.19
N CYS A 257 -19.96 -23.96 19.43
CA CYS A 257 -18.66 -24.00 20.11
C CYS A 257 -18.07 -25.42 20.16
N SER A 258 -16.84 -25.56 19.65
CA SER A 258 -16.11 -26.83 19.51
C SER A 258 -15.73 -27.53 20.83
N PHE A 259 -16.14 -26.98 21.98
CA PHE A 259 -15.93 -27.53 23.33
C PHE A 259 -17.25 -27.83 24.09
N CYS A 260 -18.35 -27.10 23.83
CA CYS A 260 -19.59 -27.24 24.59
C CYS A 260 -20.88 -27.25 23.73
N ASP A 261 -20.74 -27.40 22.40
CA ASP A 261 -21.81 -27.45 21.39
C ASP A 261 -22.82 -26.29 21.41
N SER A 262 -22.54 -25.24 22.20
CA SER A 262 -23.44 -24.10 22.39
C SER A 262 -23.27 -23.09 21.25
N PRO A 263 -24.36 -22.52 20.69
CA PRO A 263 -24.28 -21.58 19.59
C PRO A 263 -23.56 -20.29 20.02
N LEU A 264 -22.61 -19.82 19.21
CA LEU A 264 -21.78 -18.65 19.52
C LEU A 264 -22.54 -17.31 19.46
N LEU A 265 -23.69 -17.27 18.76
CA LEU A 265 -24.57 -16.10 18.64
C LEU A 265 -26.03 -16.51 18.84
N ALA A 266 -26.86 -15.60 19.32
CA ALA A 266 -28.29 -15.83 19.43
C ALA A 266 -28.95 -15.93 18.04
N ARG A 267 -29.98 -16.78 17.91
CA ARG A 267 -30.72 -17.05 16.66
C ARG A 267 -31.26 -15.76 16.00
N GLU A 268 -31.64 -14.77 16.80
CA GLU A 268 -32.07 -13.44 16.34
C GLU A 268 -30.92 -12.60 15.77
N GLN A 269 -29.75 -12.61 16.41
CA GLN A 269 -28.56 -11.89 15.94
C GLN A 269 -28.06 -12.47 14.61
N VAL A 270 -28.07 -13.81 14.47
CA VAL A 270 -27.77 -14.49 13.20
C VAL A 270 -28.77 -14.03 12.13
N ASN A 271 -30.07 -14.11 12.39
CA ASN A 271 -31.10 -13.68 11.42
C ASN A 271 -30.96 -12.20 11.01
N ALA A 272 -30.61 -11.30 11.93
CA ALA A 272 -30.38 -9.89 11.62
C ALA A 272 -29.14 -9.68 10.73
N MET A 273 -28.05 -10.43 10.99
CA MET A 273 -26.84 -10.41 10.16
C MET A 273 -27.10 -10.97 8.75
N ILE A 274 -27.91 -12.04 8.65
CA ILE A 274 -28.39 -12.59 7.37
C ILE A 274 -29.24 -11.57 6.60
N LYS A 275 -30.10 -10.81 7.30
CA LYS A 275 -30.92 -9.77 6.67
C LYS A 275 -30.04 -8.67 6.04
N ALA A 276 -29.09 -8.13 6.81
CA ALA A 276 -28.17 -7.08 6.31
C ALA A 276 -27.39 -7.53 5.06
N LEU A 277 -26.82 -8.74 5.07
CA LEU A 277 -26.08 -9.31 3.93
C LEU A 277 -26.99 -9.59 2.72
N LYS A 278 -28.29 -9.84 2.91
CA LYS A 278 -29.27 -9.99 1.82
C LYS A 278 -29.70 -8.66 1.23
N GLU A 279 -29.82 -7.61 2.04
CA GLU A 279 -30.13 -6.24 1.60
C GLU A 279 -28.94 -5.67 0.81
N GLU A 280 -27.71 -5.83 1.31
CA GLU A 280 -26.46 -5.48 0.61
C GLU A 280 -26.35 -6.21 -0.75
N ARG A 281 -26.57 -7.53 -0.78
CA ARG A 281 -26.63 -8.32 -2.04
C ARG A 281 -27.85 -8.04 -2.93
N GLY A 282 -28.84 -7.32 -2.42
CA GLY A 282 -29.94 -6.77 -3.22
C GLY A 282 -29.48 -5.53 -3.98
N VAL A 283 -28.78 -4.62 -3.28
CA VAL A 283 -28.17 -3.43 -3.88
C VAL A 283 -27.06 -3.80 -4.88
N GLU A 284 -26.15 -4.71 -4.53
CA GLU A 284 -25.09 -5.20 -5.43
C GLU A 284 -25.69 -5.77 -6.74
N ARG A 285 -26.77 -6.57 -6.67
CA ARG A 285 -27.46 -7.10 -7.86
C ARG A 285 -28.27 -6.07 -8.63
N MET A 286 -28.87 -5.08 -7.97
CA MET A 286 -29.56 -3.97 -8.65
C MET A 286 -28.56 -3.12 -9.45
N VAL A 287 -27.37 -2.87 -8.91
CA VAL A 287 -26.27 -2.21 -9.63
C VAL A 287 -25.82 -3.06 -10.83
N GLN A 288 -25.58 -4.35 -10.65
CA GLN A 288 -25.19 -5.26 -11.76
C GLN A 288 -26.26 -5.35 -12.86
N HIS A 289 -27.54 -5.44 -12.49
CA HIS A 289 -28.66 -5.44 -13.43
C HIS A 289 -28.70 -4.14 -14.25
N ASN A 290 -28.54 -2.98 -13.60
CA ASN A 290 -28.55 -1.69 -14.29
C ASN A 290 -27.35 -1.54 -15.26
N VAL A 291 -26.18 -2.11 -14.93
CA VAL A 291 -25.03 -2.20 -15.85
C VAL A 291 -25.32 -3.14 -17.03
N GLY A 292 -25.94 -4.31 -16.79
CA GLY A 292 -26.32 -5.25 -17.85
C GLY A 292 -27.35 -4.67 -18.83
N VAL A 293 -28.36 -3.95 -18.32
CA VAL A 293 -29.37 -3.26 -19.13
C VAL A 293 -28.76 -2.13 -19.98
N ALA A 294 -27.69 -1.48 -19.50
CA ALA A 294 -26.94 -0.51 -20.30
C ALA A 294 -26.18 -1.19 -21.47
N GLN A 295 -25.55 -2.35 -21.23
CA GLN A 295 -24.84 -3.10 -22.27
C GLN A 295 -25.78 -3.72 -23.32
N ALA A 296 -26.93 -4.26 -22.90
CA ALA A 296 -27.90 -4.90 -23.78
C ALA A 296 -28.50 -3.95 -24.85
N ARG A 297 -28.42 -2.63 -24.64
CA ARG A 297 -28.88 -1.60 -25.59
C ARG A 297 -27.90 -1.30 -26.74
N SER A 298 -26.69 -1.87 -26.73
CA SER A 298 -25.63 -1.55 -27.71
C SER A 298 -25.45 -2.60 -28.83
N GLY A 299 -26.30 -3.62 -28.91
CA GLY A 299 -26.05 -4.84 -29.69
C GLY A 299 -27.00 -5.14 -30.85
N THR A 300 -27.02 -4.34 -31.93
CA THR A 300 -27.69 -4.81 -33.18
C THR A 300 -27.16 -4.17 -34.48
N SER A 301 -26.69 -5.04 -35.39
CA SER A 301 -26.46 -4.81 -36.85
C SER A 301 -25.40 -3.80 -37.32
N THR A 302 -24.64 -4.18 -38.35
CA THR A 302 -23.61 -3.37 -39.02
C THR A 302 -24.08 -2.83 -40.38
N PRO A 303 -23.84 -1.53 -40.70
CA PRO A 303 -24.07 -0.97 -42.03
C PRO A 303 -22.82 -1.04 -42.93
N ARG A 304 -22.99 -0.91 -44.26
CA ARG A 304 -21.90 -0.94 -45.26
C ARG A 304 -21.91 0.31 -46.14
N PHE A 305 -20.87 1.14 -45.98
CA PHE A 305 -20.40 2.22 -46.87
C PHE A 305 -21.41 3.30 -47.36
N GLY A 306 -21.25 4.50 -46.80
CA GLY A 306 -21.76 5.77 -47.33
C GLY A 306 -21.20 6.93 -46.50
N THR A 307 -20.63 7.96 -47.14
CA THR A 307 -20.00 9.14 -46.52
C THR A 307 -20.76 10.42 -46.89
N PRO A 308 -20.54 11.59 -46.23
CA PRO A 308 -19.72 11.86 -45.04
C PRO A 308 -20.45 12.62 -43.89
N GLY A 309 -19.80 12.72 -42.72
CA GLY A 309 -19.87 13.93 -41.87
C GLY A 309 -20.81 13.95 -40.66
N SER A 310 -20.29 13.58 -39.48
CA SER A 310 -20.60 14.15 -38.15
C SER A 310 -19.65 13.56 -37.10
N SER A 311 -19.18 14.37 -36.15
CA SER A 311 -18.20 13.95 -35.12
C SER A 311 -18.87 13.49 -33.83
N PRO A 312 -18.46 12.37 -33.21
CA PRO A 312 -18.84 12.02 -31.84
C PRO A 312 -17.97 12.75 -30.79
N GLY A 313 -18.52 12.93 -29.58
CA GLY A 313 -17.80 13.45 -28.41
C GLY A 313 -17.05 12.36 -27.62
N PRO A 314 -16.24 12.73 -26.59
CA PRO A 314 -15.34 11.82 -25.87
C PRO A 314 -16.02 10.99 -24.75
N ASP A 315 -15.40 9.84 -24.42
CA ASP A 315 -15.86 8.87 -23.42
C ASP A 315 -15.44 9.23 -21.97
N SER A 316 -16.41 9.71 -21.17
CA SER A 316 -16.21 10.08 -19.75
C SER A 316 -16.12 8.90 -18.76
N GLY A 317 -16.02 7.66 -19.27
CA GLY A 317 -15.91 6.43 -18.47
C GLY A 317 -14.46 6.03 -18.16
N ASP A 318 -13.61 5.99 -19.19
CA ASP A 318 -12.23 5.49 -19.10
C ASP A 318 -11.28 6.46 -18.38
N GLU A 319 -11.60 7.76 -18.34
CA GLU A 319 -10.83 8.76 -17.61
C GLU A 319 -10.90 8.52 -16.09
N ALA A 320 -12.11 8.36 -15.54
CA ALA A 320 -12.30 8.08 -14.13
C ALA A 320 -11.71 6.71 -13.72
N ALA A 321 -11.64 5.74 -14.65
CA ALA A 321 -10.97 4.46 -14.41
C ALA A 321 -9.43 4.62 -14.36
N ARG A 322 -8.85 5.37 -15.30
CA ARG A 322 -7.42 5.70 -15.33
C ARG A 322 -6.99 6.50 -14.10
N ALA A 323 -7.71 7.56 -13.73
CA ALA A 323 -7.43 8.36 -12.53
C ALA A 323 -7.44 7.53 -11.23
N ARG A 324 -8.37 6.55 -11.11
CA ARG A 324 -8.37 5.61 -9.96
C ARG A 324 -7.14 4.69 -9.95
N ALA A 325 -6.78 4.11 -11.09
CA ALA A 325 -5.58 3.28 -11.19
C ALA A 325 -4.28 4.08 -10.95
N HIS A 326 -4.26 5.34 -11.39
CA HIS A 326 -3.17 6.27 -11.18
C HIS A 326 -3.01 6.64 -9.70
N ARG A 327 -4.10 7.03 -9.03
CA ARG A 327 -4.17 7.19 -7.57
C ARG A 327 -3.66 5.94 -6.86
N ASP A 328 -4.18 4.76 -7.18
CA ASP A 328 -3.85 3.55 -6.40
C ASP A 328 -2.37 3.18 -6.51
N LYS A 329 -1.73 3.52 -7.64
CA LYS A 329 -0.28 3.43 -7.82
C LYS A 329 0.49 4.48 -7.00
N LEU A 330 0.05 5.74 -7.01
CA LEU A 330 0.59 6.82 -6.18
C LEU A 330 0.48 6.51 -4.68
N LEU A 331 -0.72 6.15 -4.21
CA LEU A 331 -1.00 5.75 -2.82
C LEU A 331 -0.26 4.49 -2.40
N ALA A 332 0.12 3.59 -3.31
CA ALA A 332 0.97 2.44 -2.98
C ALA A 332 2.42 2.90 -2.74
N PHE A 333 2.98 3.71 -3.65
CA PHE A 333 4.32 4.28 -3.51
C PHE A 333 4.44 5.23 -2.32
N GLN A 334 3.36 5.98 -2.01
CA GLN A 334 3.28 6.84 -0.85
C GLN A 334 2.98 6.07 0.44
N ARG A 335 2.27 4.93 0.44
CA ARG A 335 2.23 4.06 1.63
C ARG A 335 3.61 3.52 1.99
N GLU A 336 4.42 3.10 1.01
CA GLU A 336 5.83 2.71 1.24
C GLU A 336 6.73 3.87 1.72
N ASN A 337 6.26 5.14 1.73
CA ASN A 337 7.04 6.30 2.18
C ASN A 337 6.44 7.03 3.41
N ALA A 338 5.12 7.15 3.55
CA ALA A 338 4.45 7.76 4.69
C ALA A 338 4.54 6.88 5.95
N GLN A 339 4.65 5.56 5.79
CA GLN A 339 5.05 4.66 6.89
C GLN A 339 6.48 4.92 7.40
N ARG A 340 7.30 5.72 6.70
CA ARG A 340 8.64 6.13 7.14
C ARG A 340 8.66 7.44 7.93
N THR A 341 7.52 8.13 8.06
CA THR A 341 7.43 9.49 8.63
C THR A 341 6.37 9.67 9.73
N LYS A 342 5.50 8.68 10.01
CA LYS A 342 4.67 8.71 11.24
C LYS A 342 5.56 8.43 12.45
N ILE A 343 5.84 9.46 13.24
CA ILE A 343 6.34 9.28 14.62
C ILE A 343 5.19 8.63 15.42
N HIS A 344 5.45 7.48 16.03
CA HIS A 344 4.51 6.80 16.91
C HIS A 344 4.73 7.27 18.35
N ASP A 345 3.84 8.12 18.85
CA ASP A 345 3.71 8.38 20.29
C ASP A 345 2.81 7.30 20.90
N GLU A 346 3.37 6.44 21.74
CA GLU A 346 2.76 5.15 22.13
C GLU A 346 1.53 5.28 23.06
N ALA A 347 1.18 6.49 23.48
CA ALA A 347 0.04 6.74 24.37
C ALA A 347 -1.35 6.67 23.68
N ALA A 348 -1.42 6.71 22.34
CA ALA A 348 -2.68 6.97 21.62
C ALA A 348 -3.18 5.86 20.67
N ASP A 349 -2.32 5.02 20.08
CA ASP A 349 -2.68 4.03 19.04
C ASP A 349 -3.39 2.75 19.61
N TYR A 350 -4.16 2.88 20.70
CA TYR A 350 -5.01 1.80 21.24
C TYR A 350 -6.34 1.68 20.47
N ASP A 351 -6.31 0.97 19.33
CA ASP A 351 -7.53 0.65 18.56
C ASP A 351 -8.48 -0.25 19.39
N MET A 352 -9.49 0.37 19.99
CA MET A 352 -10.50 -0.33 20.80
C MET A 352 -11.39 -1.30 20.00
N THR A 353 -11.35 -1.32 18.66
CA THR A 353 -12.18 -2.25 17.86
C THR A 353 -11.70 -3.70 17.94
N LEU A 354 -10.46 -3.95 18.37
CA LEU A 354 -9.87 -5.28 18.55
C LEU A 354 -9.67 -5.69 20.03
N ALA A 355 -10.07 -4.84 20.98
CA ALA A 355 -9.99 -5.14 22.41
C ALA A 355 -10.95 -6.28 22.83
N PRO A 356 -10.52 -7.26 23.66
CA PRO A 356 -11.39 -8.31 24.19
C PRO A 356 -12.56 -7.78 25.05
N GLY A 357 -13.67 -7.46 24.39
CA GLY A 357 -14.89 -6.92 25.01
C GLY A 357 -15.71 -6.01 24.09
N ALA A 358 -15.11 -5.42 23.05
CA ALA A 358 -15.79 -4.45 22.18
C ALA A 358 -16.96 -5.05 21.36
N THR A 359 -16.89 -6.34 21.04
CA THR A 359 -17.83 -7.04 20.15
C THR A 359 -19.27 -7.09 20.69
N GLN A 360 -19.48 -6.96 22.01
CA GLN A 360 -20.81 -6.97 22.63
C GLN A 360 -21.70 -5.81 22.12
N TRP A 361 -21.10 -4.68 21.74
CA TRP A 361 -21.81 -3.45 21.36
C TRP A 361 -21.93 -3.21 19.84
N MET A 362 -21.31 -4.06 19.01
CA MET A 362 -21.40 -3.95 17.54
C MET A 362 -22.81 -4.27 17.03
N SER A 363 -23.31 -3.46 16.10
CA SER A 363 -24.59 -3.70 15.41
C SER A 363 -24.53 -4.93 14.49
N PRO A 364 -25.67 -5.55 14.12
CA PRO A 364 -25.69 -6.68 13.19
C PRO A 364 -25.04 -6.38 11.83
N MET A 365 -25.12 -5.13 11.36
CA MET A 365 -24.50 -4.69 10.10
C MET A 365 -22.98 -4.54 10.25
N GLN A 366 -22.50 -4.02 11.38
CA GLN A 366 -21.05 -3.97 11.68
C GLN A 366 -20.46 -5.37 11.85
N ARG A 367 -21.19 -6.31 12.47
CA ARG A 367 -20.79 -7.73 12.57
C ARG A 367 -20.74 -8.41 11.20
N ALA A 368 -21.71 -8.14 10.32
CA ALA A 368 -21.68 -8.60 8.92
C ALA A 368 -20.45 -8.06 8.16
N ALA A 369 -20.16 -6.76 8.27
CA ALA A 369 -19.01 -6.13 7.62
C ALA A 369 -17.67 -6.67 8.15
N ALA A 370 -17.55 -6.88 9.47
CA ALA A 370 -16.37 -7.49 10.08
C ALA A 370 -16.12 -8.93 9.57
N LEU A 371 -17.19 -9.72 9.39
CA LEU A 371 -17.10 -11.05 8.78
C LEU A 371 -16.67 -10.97 7.30
N LYS A 372 -17.25 -10.05 6.51
CA LYS A 372 -16.88 -9.81 5.09
C LYS A 372 -15.38 -9.47 4.98
N LYS A 373 -14.89 -8.55 5.83
CA LYS A 373 -13.47 -8.13 5.91
C LYS A 373 -12.54 -9.27 6.35
N GLN A 374 -12.92 -10.07 7.36
CA GLN A 374 -12.12 -11.21 7.82
C GLN A 374 -12.02 -12.33 6.76
N GLN A 375 -13.09 -12.59 6.01
CA GLN A 375 -13.11 -13.56 4.90
C GLN A 375 -12.41 -13.04 3.62
N GLN A 376 -12.24 -11.74 3.46
CA GLN A 376 -11.39 -11.15 2.42
C GLN A 376 -9.90 -11.32 2.79
N TYR A 377 -9.50 -10.90 3.99
CA TYR A 377 -8.11 -11.01 4.47
C TYR A 377 -7.57 -12.44 4.41
N LEU A 378 -8.38 -13.44 4.76
CA LEU A 378 -7.98 -14.86 4.66
C LEU A 378 -7.74 -15.32 3.21
N ARG A 379 -8.50 -14.79 2.23
CA ARG A 379 -8.28 -15.11 0.81
C ARG A 379 -7.07 -14.39 0.23
N GLU A 380 -6.82 -13.15 0.64
CA GLU A 380 -5.61 -12.42 0.28
C GLU A 380 -4.36 -13.15 0.79
N LEU A 381 -4.41 -13.73 2.00
CA LEU A 381 -3.35 -14.57 2.56
C LEU A 381 -3.21 -15.92 1.81
N GLU A 382 -4.31 -16.60 1.50
CA GLU A 382 -4.35 -17.87 0.76
C GLU A 382 -3.81 -17.71 -0.68
N GLU A 383 -4.19 -16.63 -1.37
CA GLU A 383 -3.71 -16.33 -2.72
C GLU A 383 -2.27 -15.78 -2.72
N ALA A 384 -1.85 -15.01 -1.70
CA ALA A 384 -0.45 -14.63 -1.54
C ALA A 384 0.45 -15.88 -1.46
N ASN A 385 0.09 -16.85 -0.61
CA ASN A 385 0.85 -18.08 -0.37
C ASN A 385 0.82 -19.10 -1.53
N ARG A 386 -0.06 -18.94 -2.53
CA ARG A 386 -0.15 -19.88 -3.66
C ARG A 386 1.07 -19.78 -4.60
N PRO A 387 1.68 -20.90 -5.06
CA PRO A 387 2.84 -20.86 -5.96
C PRO A 387 2.63 -20.07 -7.26
N GLU A 388 3.71 -19.45 -7.77
CA GLU A 388 3.65 -18.60 -8.96
C GLU A 388 3.15 -19.29 -10.24
N TRP A 389 3.42 -20.60 -10.40
CA TRP A 389 3.03 -21.33 -11.60
C TRP A 389 1.51 -21.58 -11.67
N GLU A 390 0.84 -21.75 -10.53
CA GLU A 390 -0.63 -21.84 -10.46
C GLU A 390 -1.31 -20.50 -10.74
N LYS A 391 -0.63 -19.38 -10.43
CA LYS A 391 -1.08 -18.01 -10.72
C LYS A 391 -1.06 -17.64 -12.21
N LYS A 392 -0.47 -18.47 -13.09
CA LYS A 392 -0.12 -18.09 -14.49
C LYS A 392 -0.65 -19.08 -15.55
N ARG A 393 -1.95 -19.36 -15.57
CA ARG A 393 -2.57 -20.19 -16.64
C ARG A 393 -2.57 -19.45 -17.99
N THR A 394 -2.01 -20.10 -19.02
CA THR A 394 -2.01 -19.63 -20.42
C THR A 394 -2.84 -20.59 -21.26
N VAL A 395 -3.73 -20.07 -22.11
CA VAL A 395 -4.61 -20.86 -22.98
C VAL A 395 -4.06 -20.81 -24.40
N MET A 396 -3.82 -21.98 -25.00
CA MET A 396 -3.46 -22.10 -26.41
C MET A 396 -4.72 -22.37 -27.23
N SER A 397 -5.09 -21.44 -28.10
CA SER A 397 -6.15 -21.61 -29.09
C SER A 397 -5.59 -22.03 -30.45
N LEU A 398 -6.37 -22.81 -31.20
CA LEU A 398 -6.01 -23.41 -32.48
C LEU A 398 -7.03 -22.98 -33.53
N GLY A 399 -6.62 -22.13 -34.47
CA GLY A 399 -7.50 -21.57 -35.50
C GLY A 399 -6.95 -21.78 -36.90
N PHE A 400 -7.81 -22.13 -37.85
CA PHE A 400 -7.41 -22.19 -39.26
C PHE A 400 -7.56 -20.83 -39.94
N LYS A 401 -6.50 -20.35 -40.60
CA LYS A 401 -6.53 -19.16 -41.44
C LYS A 401 -5.85 -19.47 -42.77
N ASN A 402 -6.52 -19.14 -43.88
CA ASN A 402 -6.04 -19.38 -45.25
C ASN A 402 -5.53 -20.82 -45.49
N GLY A 403 -6.26 -21.82 -44.98
CA GLY A 403 -5.94 -23.25 -45.17
C GLY A 403 -4.78 -23.79 -44.32
N LYS A 404 -4.20 -23.00 -43.40
CA LYS A 404 -3.17 -23.46 -42.46
C LYS A 404 -3.61 -23.30 -41.01
N LEU A 405 -3.16 -24.24 -40.17
CA LEU A 405 -3.41 -24.25 -38.73
C LEU A 405 -2.47 -23.24 -38.04
N VAL A 406 -3.04 -22.28 -37.33
CA VAL A 406 -2.32 -21.26 -36.54
C VAL A 406 -2.56 -21.51 -35.07
N LYS A 407 -1.50 -21.47 -34.26
CA LYS A 407 -1.55 -21.47 -32.80
C LYS A 407 -1.49 -20.03 -32.29
N ALA A 408 -2.43 -19.66 -31.43
CA ALA A 408 -2.34 -18.44 -30.64
C ALA A 408 -2.24 -18.82 -29.14
N TYR A 409 -1.51 -18.01 -28.38
CA TYR A 409 -1.34 -18.20 -26.93
C TYR A 409 -1.81 -16.93 -26.23
N GLU A 410 -2.90 -17.04 -25.46
CA GLU A 410 -3.47 -15.92 -24.72
C GLU A 410 -3.33 -16.18 -23.22
N ARG A 411 -2.90 -15.13 -22.50
CA ARG A 411 -2.77 -15.17 -21.04
C ARG A 411 -4.16 -15.01 -20.45
N ALA A 412 -4.67 -16.03 -19.75
CA ALA A 412 -6.03 -15.98 -19.23
C ALA A 412 -6.17 -14.88 -18.17
N SER A 413 -7.17 -14.02 -18.34
CA SER A 413 -7.69 -13.21 -17.24
C SER A 413 -8.25 -14.11 -16.15
N ALA A 414 -8.24 -13.64 -14.89
CA ALA A 414 -8.89 -14.37 -13.80
C ALA A 414 -10.36 -14.64 -14.15
N PRO A 415 -10.89 -15.86 -13.90
CA PRO A 415 -12.27 -16.16 -14.22
C PRO A 415 -13.21 -15.30 -13.37
N SER A 416 -14.06 -14.51 -14.02
CA SER A 416 -15.26 -13.97 -13.39
C SER A 416 -16.05 -15.13 -12.78
N ALA A 417 -16.64 -14.92 -11.60
CA ALA A 417 -17.43 -15.95 -10.92
C ALA A 417 -18.46 -16.58 -11.89
N PRO A 418 -18.62 -17.91 -11.90
CA PRO A 418 -19.54 -18.57 -12.83
C PRO A 418 -20.95 -18.02 -12.64
N ALA A 419 -21.59 -17.65 -13.76
CA ALA A 419 -23.02 -17.39 -13.75
C ALA A 419 -23.74 -18.62 -13.21
N PRO A 420 -24.78 -18.47 -12.36
CA PRO A 420 -25.48 -19.61 -11.80
C PRO A 420 -26.10 -20.42 -12.93
N THR A 421 -25.77 -21.71 -12.99
CA THR A 421 -26.42 -22.65 -13.91
C THR A 421 -27.88 -22.79 -13.52
N GLU A 422 -28.78 -22.57 -14.48
CA GLU A 422 -30.20 -22.84 -14.33
C GLU A 422 -30.42 -24.33 -14.04
N SER A 423 -30.96 -24.64 -12.86
CA SER A 423 -31.41 -25.97 -12.50
C SER A 423 -32.40 -25.89 -11.34
N ALA A 424 -33.56 -26.52 -11.50
CA ALA A 424 -34.67 -26.52 -10.55
C ALA A 424 -35.29 -25.13 -10.27
N GLU A 425 -35.78 -24.46 -11.32
CA GLU A 425 -37.09 -23.83 -11.17
C GLU A 425 -38.12 -24.92 -10.91
N VAL A 426 -39.10 -24.64 -10.04
CA VAL A 426 -40.28 -25.49 -9.85
C VAL A 426 -41.40 -24.81 -10.61
N GLU A 427 -41.76 -25.35 -11.77
CA GLU A 427 -42.90 -24.89 -12.56
C GLU A 427 -44.20 -25.24 -11.82
N ASP A 428 -44.95 -24.23 -11.37
CA ASP A 428 -46.38 -24.36 -11.09
C ASP A 428 -47.12 -24.19 -12.43
N GLU A 429 -47.69 -25.26 -12.97
CA GLU A 429 -48.42 -25.22 -14.24
C GLU A 429 -49.69 -24.37 -14.17
N ALA A 430 -49.97 -23.63 -15.26
CA ALA A 430 -51.29 -23.11 -15.57
C ALA A 430 -51.65 -23.47 -17.03
N GLU A 431 -52.57 -24.42 -17.20
CA GLU A 431 -52.95 -25.00 -18.50
C GLU A 431 -53.55 -23.98 -19.49
N ALA A 432 -53.21 -24.10 -20.78
CA ALA A 432 -54.14 -23.87 -21.90
C ALA A 432 -53.59 -24.48 -23.22
N GLY A 433 -54.07 -25.67 -23.58
CA GLY A 433 -53.54 -26.49 -24.70
C GLY A 433 -53.74 -25.95 -26.13
N GLY A 434 -53.15 -26.66 -27.12
CA GLY A 434 -53.40 -26.36 -28.54
C GLY A 434 -52.37 -26.83 -29.58
N SER A 435 -52.14 -28.15 -29.71
CA SER A 435 -51.78 -28.87 -30.95
C SER A 435 -50.95 -28.19 -32.08
N ASP A 436 -49.71 -28.67 -32.22
CA ASP A 436 -49.15 -29.31 -33.44
C ASP A 436 -48.51 -28.49 -34.61
N SER A 437 -47.54 -29.15 -35.26
CA SER A 437 -47.03 -28.98 -36.64
C SER A 437 -46.08 -27.81 -37.01
N ARG A 438 -44.77 -28.12 -36.94
CA ARG A 438 -43.79 -28.16 -38.06
C ARG A 438 -43.81 -27.12 -39.22
N LEU A 439 -42.59 -26.66 -39.54
CA LEU A 439 -42.01 -26.27 -40.87
C LEU A 439 -42.32 -24.88 -41.47
N GLY A 440 -41.26 -24.24 -42.00
CA GLY A 440 -41.24 -23.83 -43.42
C GLY A 440 -41.20 -22.33 -43.79
N LEU A 441 -40.04 -21.91 -44.34
CA LEU A 441 -39.81 -20.97 -45.47
C LEU A 441 -40.57 -19.63 -45.67
N GLU A 442 -39.77 -18.64 -46.09
CA GLU A 442 -40.03 -17.61 -47.14
C GLU A 442 -41.22 -16.62 -47.06
N ALA A 443 -40.89 -15.41 -46.59
CA ALA A 443 -41.13 -14.12 -47.23
C ALA A 443 -42.36 -13.87 -48.15
N ARG A 444 -43.26 -12.97 -47.71
CA ARG A 444 -43.65 -11.75 -48.47
C ARG A 444 -44.37 -10.72 -47.59
N ALA A 445 -44.80 -9.59 -48.17
CA ALA A 445 -45.15 -8.36 -47.46
C ALA A 445 -46.55 -7.81 -47.78
N ALA A 446 -46.92 -6.76 -47.02
CA ALA A 446 -47.89 -5.68 -47.31
C ALA A 446 -49.28 -5.72 -46.65
N LEU A 447 -49.89 -4.52 -46.64
CA LEU A 447 -51.18 -4.08 -46.09
C LEU A 447 -51.21 -3.99 -44.54
N SER A 448 -51.40 -2.83 -43.88
CA SER A 448 -52.31 -1.67 -44.08
C SER A 448 -53.72 -1.88 -43.54
N ASN A 449 -54.02 -1.21 -42.42
CA ASN A 449 -55.25 -0.41 -42.27
C ASN A 449 -55.11 0.64 -41.15
N ASN A 450 -55.92 1.69 -41.26
CA ASN A 450 -55.93 2.96 -40.51
C ASN A 450 -57.43 3.41 -40.45
N PRO A 451 -57.87 4.53 -39.84
CA PRO A 451 -57.31 5.46 -38.84
C PRO A 451 -58.38 5.69 -37.71
N PRO A 452 -58.78 6.90 -37.22
CA PRO A 452 -58.13 8.22 -37.01
C PRO A 452 -58.42 8.89 -35.62
N ARG A 453 -57.89 10.13 -35.44
CA ARG A 453 -58.29 11.21 -34.47
C ARG A 453 -57.72 11.08 -33.03
N LEU A 454 -57.40 12.17 -32.31
CA LEU A 454 -57.60 13.62 -32.53
C LEU A 454 -56.41 14.43 -31.92
N SER A 455 -56.16 15.66 -32.40
CA SER A 455 -55.21 16.61 -31.81
C SER A 455 -55.78 18.05 -31.81
N PRO A 456 -55.26 18.95 -30.96
CA PRO A 456 -55.32 20.39 -31.24
C PRO A 456 -54.02 21.17 -30.88
N PHE A 457 -53.45 21.85 -31.87
CA PHE A 457 -52.58 23.07 -31.84
C PHE A 457 -51.25 23.08 -31.03
N GLY A 458 -50.18 23.75 -31.49
CA GLY A 458 -49.98 24.38 -32.81
C GLY A 458 -48.68 25.20 -33.01
N ASP A 459 -47.96 24.88 -34.08
CA ASP A 459 -47.22 25.73 -35.05
C ASP A 459 -46.00 26.64 -34.71
N SER A 460 -45.23 26.87 -35.79
CA SER A 460 -44.07 27.77 -35.98
C SER A 460 -42.71 27.30 -35.41
N ILE A 461 -41.55 27.47 -36.07
CA ILE A 461 -41.19 28.33 -37.23
C ILE A 461 -40.52 27.51 -38.36
N TYR A 462 -40.60 28.00 -39.60
CA TYR A 462 -39.89 27.48 -40.80
C TYR A 462 -38.94 28.54 -41.38
N LYS A 463 -37.90 28.09 -42.11
CA LYS A 463 -36.89 28.86 -42.90
C LYS A 463 -35.75 29.54 -42.10
N GLN A 464 -34.51 29.14 -42.39
CA GLN A 464 -33.62 29.91 -43.27
C GLN A 464 -32.33 29.13 -43.60
N GLU A 465 -32.29 28.51 -44.79
CA GLU A 465 -31.02 28.19 -45.46
C GLU A 465 -30.64 29.35 -46.40
N ALA A 466 -29.33 29.45 -46.71
CA ALA A 466 -28.65 30.35 -47.65
C ALA A 466 -28.01 31.63 -47.08
N TYR A 467 -26.81 31.51 -46.47
CA TYR A 467 -25.75 32.54 -46.57
C TYR A 467 -24.32 32.03 -46.22
N TYR A 468 -23.73 31.14 -47.04
CA TYR A 468 -22.29 30.85 -46.97
C TYR A 468 -21.70 30.57 -48.35
N ASN A 469 -20.89 31.51 -48.87
CA ASN A 469 -19.87 31.28 -49.92
C ASN A 469 -19.05 32.57 -50.18
N GLN A 470 -17.98 32.82 -49.41
CA GLN A 470 -16.89 33.71 -49.80
C GLN A 470 -15.68 33.67 -48.83
N LEU A 471 -14.48 33.86 -49.40
CA LEU A 471 -13.16 34.17 -48.79
C LEU A 471 -12.32 33.03 -48.13
N GLU A 472 -11.48 32.44 -49.00
CA GLU A 472 -10.00 32.28 -48.90
C GLU A 472 -9.33 31.46 -47.76
N PRO A 473 -8.24 30.69 -48.04
CA PRO A 473 -7.56 29.85 -47.05
C PRO A 473 -6.16 30.35 -46.63
N GLY A 474 -5.89 30.47 -45.32
CA GLY A 474 -4.49 30.65 -44.86
C GLY A 474 -4.24 31.19 -43.45
N THR A 475 -4.58 30.46 -42.39
CA THR A 475 -3.99 30.72 -41.06
C THR A 475 -3.84 29.43 -40.26
N GLN A 476 -2.66 29.20 -39.67
CA GLN A 476 -2.41 28.04 -38.80
C GLN A 476 -2.87 28.34 -37.37
N CYS A 477 -3.78 27.53 -36.83
CA CYS A 477 -4.20 27.64 -35.44
C CYS A 477 -3.20 26.94 -34.50
N ARG A 478 -2.53 27.71 -33.64
CA ARG A 478 -2.00 27.19 -32.37
C ARG A 478 -3.16 26.72 -31.47
N PRO A 479 -2.97 25.74 -30.58
CA PRO A 479 -3.92 25.50 -29.50
C PRO A 479 -4.10 26.76 -28.65
N LYS A 480 -5.34 27.06 -28.26
CA LYS A 480 -5.66 28.22 -27.41
C LYS A 480 -5.61 27.86 -25.93
N ASN A 481 -5.31 28.89 -25.12
CA ASN A 481 -5.38 28.89 -23.66
C ASN A 481 -6.74 28.36 -23.15
N PRO A 482 -6.81 27.40 -22.20
CA PRO A 482 -8.06 26.79 -21.75
C PRO A 482 -9.01 27.73 -20.96
N PHE A 483 -8.56 28.91 -20.54
CA PHE A 483 -9.34 29.84 -19.70
C PHE A 483 -10.31 30.76 -20.47
N SER A 484 -11.10 30.22 -21.41
CA SER A 484 -12.21 30.98 -22.02
C SER A 484 -13.37 30.09 -22.50
N VAL A 485 -14.32 29.83 -21.60
CA VAL A 485 -15.67 29.36 -21.93
C VAL A 485 -16.66 30.29 -21.20
N GLU A 486 -17.49 31.00 -21.95
CA GLU A 486 -18.54 31.84 -21.36
C GLU A 486 -19.72 30.95 -20.90
N LEU A 487 -20.07 31.03 -19.62
CA LEU A 487 -21.13 30.23 -19.00
C LEU A 487 -22.47 31.00 -18.98
N PRO A 488 -23.63 30.31 -19.08
CA PRO A 488 -24.94 30.96 -18.97
C PRO A 488 -25.14 31.55 -17.56
N THR A 489 -25.45 32.85 -17.48
CA THR A 489 -25.65 33.54 -16.21
C THR A 489 -26.96 33.15 -15.52
N SER A 490 -26.82 32.43 -14.39
CA SER A 490 -27.79 32.44 -13.29
C SER A 490 -27.06 32.95 -12.05
N ILE A 491 -27.54 34.04 -11.44
CA ILE A 491 -26.69 34.89 -10.59
C ILE A 491 -27.05 34.72 -9.11
N ALA A 492 -26.10 34.17 -8.35
CA ALA A 492 -25.95 34.42 -6.91
C ALA A 492 -24.62 35.20 -6.70
N PRO A 493 -24.62 36.36 -6.02
CA PRO A 493 -23.45 37.25 -5.93
C PRO A 493 -22.34 36.78 -4.97
N THR A 494 -22.39 35.52 -4.50
CA THR A 494 -21.37 34.86 -3.68
C THR A 494 -20.27 34.22 -4.53
N ASN A 495 -20.64 33.64 -5.67
CA ASN A 495 -19.90 32.66 -6.51
C ASN A 495 -18.73 33.26 -7.33
N MET A 496 -17.99 34.19 -6.73
CA MET A 496 -16.82 34.88 -7.27
C MET A 496 -15.83 35.29 -6.17
N ALA A 497 -16.28 35.42 -4.91
CA ALA A 497 -15.45 35.88 -3.81
C ALA A 497 -14.50 34.79 -3.29
N LEU A 498 -14.96 33.53 -3.28
CA LEU A 498 -14.11 32.38 -2.97
C LEU A 498 -13.08 32.16 -4.07
N LEU A 499 -13.47 32.15 -5.36
CA LEU A 499 -12.50 32.03 -6.46
C LEU A 499 -11.46 33.16 -6.48
N ALA A 500 -11.87 34.40 -6.19
CA ALA A 500 -10.94 35.53 -6.10
C ALA A 500 -9.93 35.37 -4.96
N GLU A 501 -10.34 34.90 -3.78
CA GLU A 501 -9.43 34.68 -2.65
C GLU A 501 -8.56 33.42 -2.85
N ALA A 502 -9.13 32.33 -3.38
CA ALA A 502 -8.38 31.13 -3.73
C ALA A 502 -7.31 31.43 -4.78
N LYS A 503 -7.61 32.30 -5.75
CA LYS A 503 -6.60 32.86 -6.65
C LYS A 503 -5.58 33.70 -5.87
N ARG A 504 -6.00 34.65 -5.02
CA ARG A 504 -5.07 35.48 -4.23
C ARG A 504 -4.14 34.66 -3.32
N VAL A 505 -4.54 33.44 -2.91
CA VAL A 505 -3.68 32.46 -2.23
C VAL A 505 -2.80 31.69 -3.23
N ALA A 506 -3.32 31.26 -4.38
CA ALA A 506 -2.56 30.62 -5.46
C ALA A 506 -1.43 31.53 -5.98
N ASP A 507 -1.69 32.83 -6.13
CA ASP A 507 -0.73 33.87 -6.54
C ASP A 507 0.46 33.99 -5.55
N LEU A 508 0.34 33.53 -4.29
CA LEU A 508 1.47 33.45 -3.34
C LEU A 508 2.45 32.33 -3.68
N PHE A 509 2.01 31.30 -4.41
CA PHE A 509 2.84 30.20 -4.87
C PHE A 509 3.44 30.45 -6.27
N GLU A 510 3.03 31.52 -6.97
CA GLU A 510 3.61 31.88 -8.25
C GLU A 510 5.10 32.21 -8.10
N PHE A 511 5.93 31.64 -8.99
CA PHE A 511 7.38 31.80 -8.97
C PHE A 511 7.85 32.27 -10.35
N GLY A 512 7.73 33.58 -10.60
CA GLY A 512 7.83 34.17 -11.93
C GLY A 512 9.21 34.04 -12.59
N PRO A 513 9.34 34.30 -13.90
CA PRO A 513 10.59 34.17 -14.65
C PRO A 513 11.78 34.92 -14.04
N ALA A 514 11.53 36.10 -13.45
CA ALA A 514 12.57 36.89 -12.81
C ALA A 514 13.16 36.18 -11.57
N ASP A 515 12.31 35.58 -10.74
CA ASP A 515 12.73 34.90 -9.52
C ASP A 515 13.34 33.52 -9.78
N VAL A 516 12.86 32.81 -10.82
CA VAL A 516 13.55 31.64 -11.39
C VAL A 516 14.98 32.01 -11.78
N ASN A 517 15.18 33.09 -12.55
CA ASN A 517 16.52 33.51 -12.98
C ASN A 517 17.41 34.01 -11.82
N ARG A 518 16.83 34.68 -10.81
CA ARG A 518 17.54 35.00 -9.56
C ARG A 518 18.00 33.72 -8.83
N ALA A 519 17.12 32.73 -8.71
CA ALA A 519 17.40 31.49 -8.01
C ALA A 519 18.43 30.62 -8.75
N VAL A 520 18.41 30.56 -10.10
CA VAL A 520 19.46 29.87 -10.89
C VAL A 520 20.83 30.49 -10.61
N LYS A 521 20.93 31.82 -10.56
CA LYS A 521 22.19 32.54 -10.31
C LYS A 521 22.72 32.29 -8.89
N GLU A 522 21.84 32.25 -7.88
CA GLU A 522 22.25 31.90 -6.50
C GLU A 522 22.53 30.39 -6.35
N PHE A 523 21.85 29.52 -7.10
CA PHE A 523 22.12 28.07 -7.11
C PHE A 523 23.51 27.77 -7.65
N ILE A 524 23.90 28.38 -8.78
CA ILE A 524 25.26 28.31 -9.31
C ILE A 524 26.27 28.81 -8.27
N ARG A 525 25.99 29.94 -7.61
CA ARG A 525 26.86 30.50 -6.57
C ARG A 525 27.04 29.55 -5.35
N GLU A 526 25.97 28.88 -4.90
CA GLU A 526 26.06 27.89 -3.81
C GLU A 526 26.62 26.54 -4.26
N MET A 527 26.49 26.15 -5.54
CA MET A 527 27.22 25.02 -6.12
C MET A 527 28.73 25.28 -6.10
N ASP A 528 29.15 26.41 -6.68
CA ASP A 528 30.57 26.75 -6.80
C ASP A 528 31.20 26.87 -5.41
N GLU A 529 30.54 27.54 -4.46
CA GLU A 529 31.01 27.64 -3.06
C GLU A 529 31.17 26.26 -2.38
N GLY A 530 30.26 25.32 -2.65
CA GLY A 530 30.34 23.94 -2.12
C GLY A 530 31.46 23.10 -2.75
N LEU A 531 31.95 23.42 -3.94
CA LEU A 531 33.13 22.79 -4.53
C LEU A 531 34.45 23.33 -3.94
N GLU A 532 34.43 24.55 -3.36
CA GLU A 532 35.61 25.14 -2.73
C GLU A 532 35.92 24.60 -1.33
N LYS A 533 34.89 24.31 -0.53
CA LYS A 533 35.01 23.95 0.90
C LYS A 533 33.82 23.13 1.40
N ASP A 534 33.93 22.58 2.62
CA ASP A 534 32.81 21.97 3.34
C ASP A 534 32.09 22.96 4.28
N GLY A 535 30.91 22.57 4.78
CA GLY A 535 30.09 23.40 5.68
C GLY A 535 29.21 24.45 4.98
N THR A 536 29.01 24.30 3.68
CA THR A 536 28.18 25.14 2.80
C THR A 536 26.71 24.73 2.80
N MET A 537 25.85 25.53 2.15
CA MET A 537 24.42 25.22 2.02
C MET A 537 24.16 24.04 1.09
N ILE A 538 24.65 24.10 -0.17
CA ILE A 538 24.75 22.93 -1.04
C ILE A 538 26.05 22.20 -0.70
N SER A 539 26.01 20.88 -0.45
CA SER A 539 27.16 20.16 0.15
C SER A 539 28.20 19.70 -0.86
N GLN A 540 27.82 19.44 -2.13
CA GLN A 540 28.74 19.02 -3.21
C GLN A 540 29.67 17.86 -2.75
N ILE A 541 29.09 16.74 -2.34
CA ILE A 541 29.81 15.60 -1.77
C ILE A 541 30.57 14.85 -2.88
N PRO A 542 31.90 14.71 -2.78
CA PRO A 542 32.70 13.89 -3.68
C PRO A 542 32.35 12.40 -3.56
N THR A 543 31.88 11.78 -4.63
CA THR A 543 31.46 10.35 -4.61
C THR A 543 32.61 9.38 -4.90
N TYR A 544 33.77 9.89 -5.31
CA TYR A 544 34.92 9.14 -5.81
C TYR A 544 34.67 8.31 -7.10
N VAL A 545 33.46 8.34 -7.66
CA VAL A 545 33.14 7.73 -8.97
C VAL A 545 33.67 8.66 -10.07
N THR A 546 34.71 8.25 -10.78
CA THR A 546 35.40 9.07 -11.82
C THR A 546 35.00 8.75 -13.25
N ALA A 547 34.19 7.71 -13.46
CA ALA A 547 33.78 7.25 -14.78
C ALA A 547 32.27 7.04 -14.88
N VAL A 548 31.73 7.31 -16.07
CA VAL A 548 30.31 7.22 -16.40
C VAL A 548 30.15 6.25 -17.57
N PRO A 549 29.27 5.23 -17.47
CA PRO A 549 29.19 4.13 -18.42
C PRO A 549 28.66 4.57 -19.78
N ASN A 550 29.01 3.81 -20.81
CA ASN A 550 28.67 4.06 -22.21
C ASN A 550 27.75 2.99 -22.83
N GLY A 551 27.35 1.96 -22.08
CA GLY A 551 26.49 0.88 -22.52
C GLY A 551 27.21 -0.35 -23.08
N THR A 552 28.55 -0.33 -23.16
CA THR A 552 29.38 -1.47 -23.62
C THR A 552 29.87 -2.37 -22.49
N GLU A 553 29.64 -1.97 -21.24
CA GLU A 553 30.03 -2.68 -20.02
C GLU A 553 29.37 -4.07 -19.93
N LYS A 554 30.11 -5.06 -19.42
CA LYS A 554 29.69 -6.47 -19.34
C LYS A 554 30.10 -7.11 -18.02
N GLY A 555 29.35 -8.13 -17.62
CA GLY A 555 29.63 -8.93 -16.42
C GLY A 555 28.39 -9.10 -15.54
N THR A 556 28.54 -9.87 -14.46
CA THR A 556 27.50 -10.08 -13.45
C THR A 556 27.93 -9.38 -12.16
N TYR A 557 27.11 -8.44 -11.70
CA TYR A 557 27.39 -7.63 -10.52
C TYR A 557 26.21 -7.69 -9.56
N LEU A 558 26.49 -7.63 -8.26
CA LEU A 558 25.46 -7.54 -7.24
C LEU A 558 25.16 -6.07 -6.91
N ALA A 559 23.92 -5.81 -6.54
CA ALA A 559 23.51 -4.56 -5.92
C ALA A 559 22.62 -4.87 -4.71
N VAL A 560 22.75 -4.09 -3.65
CA VAL A 560 21.84 -4.15 -2.51
C VAL A 560 21.39 -2.76 -2.12
N ASP A 561 20.14 -2.66 -1.69
CA ASP A 561 19.40 -1.40 -1.53
C ASP A 561 18.69 -1.46 -0.17
N LEU A 562 19.20 -0.70 0.80
CA LEU A 562 18.60 -0.54 2.12
C LEU A 562 17.70 0.70 2.15
N GLY A 563 16.46 0.52 1.69
CA GLY A 563 15.40 1.50 1.88
C GLY A 563 14.88 1.53 3.32
N GLY A 564 14.13 2.60 3.64
CA GLY A 564 13.59 2.86 4.99
C GLY A 564 12.51 1.90 5.51
N THR A 565 12.36 0.70 4.93
CA THR A 565 11.27 -0.26 5.24
C THR A 565 11.53 -1.64 4.64
N ASN A 566 12.23 -1.69 3.50
CA ASN A 566 12.51 -2.90 2.74
C ASN A 566 14.00 -2.93 2.40
N PHE A 567 14.62 -4.10 2.56
CA PHE A 567 15.91 -4.40 1.97
C PHE A 567 15.71 -5.15 0.66
N ARG A 568 16.52 -4.83 -0.35
CA ARG A 568 16.48 -5.48 -1.65
C ARG A 568 17.87 -5.96 -2.05
N VAL A 569 17.93 -7.17 -2.60
CA VAL A 569 19.13 -7.76 -3.20
C VAL A 569 18.86 -7.97 -4.68
N CYS A 570 19.82 -7.60 -5.52
CA CYS A 570 19.76 -7.62 -6.97
C CYS A 570 21.00 -8.30 -7.56
N SER A 571 20.80 -9.07 -8.63
CA SER A 571 21.84 -9.59 -9.53
C SER A 571 21.61 -8.99 -10.91
N VAL A 572 22.60 -8.26 -11.40
CA VAL A 572 22.55 -7.47 -12.64
C VAL A 572 23.55 -8.05 -13.62
N ILE A 573 23.06 -8.58 -14.73
CA ILE A 573 23.88 -9.10 -15.83
C ILE A 573 23.89 -8.04 -16.93
N LEU A 574 25.05 -7.44 -17.16
CA LEU A 574 25.27 -6.41 -18.18
C LEU A 574 25.64 -7.06 -19.52
N HIS A 575 24.88 -6.76 -20.57
CA HIS A 575 25.05 -7.38 -21.90
C HIS A 575 25.99 -6.61 -22.84
N GLY A 576 26.41 -5.40 -22.46
CA GLY A 576 27.29 -4.53 -23.25
C GLY A 576 26.71 -4.10 -24.59
N ASN A 577 25.41 -3.79 -24.58
CA ASN A 577 24.62 -3.30 -25.72
C ASN A 577 23.47 -2.36 -25.27
N HIS A 578 23.67 -1.61 -24.18
CA HIS A 578 22.65 -0.79 -23.49
C HIS A 578 21.47 -1.59 -22.89
N THR A 579 21.58 -2.91 -22.75
CA THR A 579 20.56 -3.74 -22.08
C THR A 579 21.17 -4.59 -20.97
N PHE A 580 20.33 -5.03 -20.03
CA PHE A 580 20.72 -5.81 -18.85
C PHE A 580 19.62 -6.81 -18.50
N SER A 581 19.98 -7.86 -17.76
CA SER A 581 19.01 -8.74 -17.07
C SER A 581 19.08 -8.47 -15.57
N LEU A 582 17.92 -8.42 -14.91
CA LEU A 582 17.81 -8.19 -13.47
C LEU A 582 17.08 -9.37 -12.81
N GLN A 583 17.72 -9.99 -11.83
CA GLN A 583 17.09 -10.82 -10.80
C GLN A 583 17.04 -10.00 -9.51
N GLN A 584 15.94 -10.05 -8.76
CA GLN A 584 15.83 -9.32 -7.49
C GLN A 584 14.95 -10.01 -6.47
N SER A 585 15.27 -9.82 -5.19
CA SER A 585 14.44 -10.19 -4.04
C SER A 585 14.27 -8.98 -3.12
N LYS A 586 13.03 -8.70 -2.68
CA LYS A 586 12.66 -7.60 -1.79
C LYS A 586 12.05 -8.18 -0.53
N VAL A 587 12.59 -7.83 0.64
CA VAL A 587 12.14 -8.32 1.95
C VAL A 587 11.98 -7.15 2.91
N ALA A 588 10.88 -7.12 3.67
CA ALA A 588 10.66 -6.11 4.70
C ALA A 588 11.75 -6.21 5.79
N VAL A 589 12.26 -5.06 6.25
CA VAL A 589 13.15 -5.00 7.41
C VAL A 589 12.29 -5.14 8.66
N PRO A 590 12.53 -6.11 9.57
CA PRO A 590 11.82 -6.19 10.83
C PRO A 590 12.05 -4.91 11.65
N ARG A 591 10.98 -4.29 12.17
CA ARG A 591 11.08 -3.03 12.94
C ARG A 591 12.02 -3.15 14.15
N SER A 592 12.05 -4.32 14.79
CA SER A 592 13.00 -4.63 15.88
C SER A 592 14.49 -4.59 15.48
N LEU A 593 14.81 -4.59 14.18
CA LEU A 593 16.16 -4.40 13.64
C LEU A 593 16.39 -2.98 13.08
N MET A 594 15.35 -2.14 13.03
CA MET A 594 15.47 -0.70 12.76
C MET A 594 15.80 0.06 14.06
N GLU A 595 15.27 -0.42 15.18
CA GLU A 595 15.38 0.16 16.54
C GLU A 595 16.28 -0.72 17.46
N THR A 596 17.17 -1.55 16.89
CA THR A 596 18.07 -2.41 17.69
C THR A 596 19.24 -1.60 18.26
N LYS A 597 19.72 -2.00 19.43
CA LYS A 597 20.92 -1.43 20.04
C LYS A 597 22.20 -1.90 19.35
N SER A 598 22.21 -3.13 18.83
CA SER A 598 23.41 -3.71 18.24
C SER A 598 23.38 -3.61 16.72
N SER A 599 24.29 -2.82 16.18
CA SER A 599 24.43 -2.60 14.74
C SER A 599 24.72 -3.90 13.97
N ASP A 600 25.43 -4.84 14.60
CA ASP A 600 25.72 -6.16 14.03
C ASP A 600 24.46 -6.98 13.71
N GLU A 601 23.36 -6.81 14.46
CA GLU A 601 22.11 -7.55 14.21
C GLU A 601 21.47 -7.16 12.88
N LEU A 602 21.42 -5.86 12.57
CA LEU A 602 20.93 -5.36 11.29
C LEU A 602 21.83 -5.85 10.15
N PHE A 603 23.14 -5.60 10.22
CA PHE A 603 24.05 -5.98 9.13
C PHE A 603 24.14 -7.51 8.93
N LEU A 604 23.97 -8.32 9.98
CA LEU A 604 23.86 -9.78 9.88
C LEU A 604 22.54 -10.22 9.21
N PHE A 605 21.44 -9.51 9.43
CA PHE A 605 20.20 -9.73 8.67
C PHE A 605 20.40 -9.40 7.18
N LEU A 606 21.08 -8.30 6.84
CA LEU A 606 21.40 -7.97 5.44
C LEU A 606 22.27 -9.05 4.79
N ALA A 607 23.34 -9.48 5.48
CA ALA A 607 24.25 -10.52 5.00
C ALA A 607 23.54 -11.87 4.79
N LYS A 608 22.62 -12.26 5.68
CA LYS A 608 21.78 -13.46 5.51
C LYS A 608 20.84 -13.37 4.30
N ARG A 609 20.32 -12.18 3.98
CA ARG A 609 19.50 -11.99 2.76
C ARG A 609 20.33 -12.02 1.48
N ILE A 610 21.61 -11.67 1.54
CA ILE A 610 22.56 -11.93 0.44
C ILE A 610 22.84 -13.44 0.32
N GLU A 611 23.05 -14.15 1.44
CA GLU A 611 23.23 -15.61 1.47
C GLU A 611 22.03 -16.37 0.87
N ASP A 612 20.80 -16.03 1.30
CA ASP A 612 19.56 -16.61 0.76
C ASP A 612 19.44 -16.39 -0.76
N PHE A 613 19.81 -15.20 -1.24
CA PHE A 613 19.73 -14.82 -2.64
C PHE A 613 20.78 -15.53 -3.51
N LEU A 614 22.01 -15.68 -3.00
CA LEU A 614 23.07 -16.44 -3.68
C LEU A 614 22.67 -17.91 -3.86
N LYS A 615 22.12 -18.56 -2.84
CA LYS A 615 21.63 -19.95 -2.94
C LYS A 615 20.49 -20.10 -3.94
N LEU A 616 19.62 -19.09 -4.08
CA LEU A 616 18.45 -19.15 -4.97
C LEU A 616 18.78 -18.87 -6.45
N HIS A 617 19.85 -18.13 -6.74
CA HIS A 617 20.13 -17.62 -8.09
C HIS A 617 21.54 -17.90 -8.62
N HIS A 618 22.49 -18.29 -7.76
CA HIS A 618 23.91 -18.50 -8.06
C HIS A 618 24.47 -19.74 -7.33
N GLU A 619 23.65 -20.79 -7.18
CA GLU A 619 23.97 -22.00 -6.40
C GLU A 619 25.31 -22.65 -6.79
N ASP A 620 25.55 -22.84 -8.10
CA ASP A 620 26.80 -23.39 -8.64
C ASP A 620 28.04 -22.63 -8.15
N HIS A 621 27.97 -21.29 -8.14
CA HIS A 621 29.06 -20.40 -7.73
C HIS A 621 29.19 -20.34 -6.20
N PHE A 622 28.07 -20.41 -5.47
CA PHE A 622 28.06 -20.45 -4.02
C PHE A 622 28.74 -21.72 -3.49
N GLU A 623 28.38 -22.90 -4.01
CA GLU A 623 29.00 -24.17 -3.60
C GLU A 623 30.41 -24.37 -4.20
N LYS A 624 30.72 -23.84 -5.39
CA LYS A 624 32.10 -23.78 -5.93
C LYS A 624 33.04 -23.08 -4.96
N HIS A 625 32.73 -21.84 -4.57
CA HIS A 625 33.56 -21.08 -3.63
C HIS A 625 33.64 -21.76 -2.25
N ARG A 626 32.54 -22.40 -1.81
CA ARG A 626 32.51 -23.14 -0.54
C ARG A 626 33.41 -24.38 -0.53
N ALA A 627 33.55 -25.05 -1.67
CA ALA A 627 34.41 -26.21 -1.86
C ALA A 627 35.89 -25.83 -2.10
N SER A 628 36.12 -24.73 -2.82
CA SER A 628 37.46 -24.20 -3.12
C SER A 628 37.41 -22.66 -3.16
N PRO A 629 37.69 -21.99 -2.04
CA PRO A 629 37.72 -20.52 -1.99
C PRO A 629 38.82 -19.96 -2.90
N ASP A 630 38.43 -19.07 -3.80
CA ASP A 630 39.29 -18.37 -4.74
C ASP A 630 38.97 -16.87 -4.65
N GLU A 631 39.98 -16.00 -4.69
CA GLU A 631 39.82 -14.55 -4.59
C GLU A 631 39.42 -13.90 -5.93
N GLU A 632 39.63 -14.60 -7.06
CA GLU A 632 39.10 -14.20 -8.37
C GLU A 632 37.60 -14.52 -8.52
N ASP A 633 37.05 -15.36 -7.63
CA ASP A 633 35.66 -15.87 -7.65
C ASP A 633 34.77 -15.13 -6.63
N PHE A 634 34.83 -13.80 -6.63
CA PHE A 634 34.03 -12.93 -5.77
C PHE A 634 33.08 -12.03 -6.58
N PHE A 635 31.82 -11.97 -6.18
CA PHE A 635 30.87 -10.98 -6.70
C PHE A 635 31.16 -9.60 -6.11
N ASP A 636 31.45 -8.63 -6.98
CA ASP A 636 31.48 -7.22 -6.60
C ASP A 636 30.07 -6.66 -6.43
N LEU A 637 29.84 -6.04 -5.27
CA LEU A 637 28.56 -5.56 -4.78
C LEU A 637 28.56 -4.03 -4.63
N GLY A 638 27.56 -3.38 -5.23
CA GLY A 638 27.23 -1.98 -4.98
C GLY A 638 26.22 -1.87 -3.85
N PHE A 639 26.55 -1.13 -2.78
CA PHE A 639 25.67 -0.91 -1.63
C PHE A 639 24.99 0.45 -1.75
N THR A 640 23.75 0.46 -2.25
CA THR A 640 22.87 1.62 -2.14
C THR A 640 22.38 1.76 -0.71
N PHE A 641 22.76 2.88 -0.09
CA PHE A 641 22.48 3.15 1.32
C PHE A 641 21.95 4.58 1.44
N SER A 642 20.64 4.72 1.31
CA SER A 642 19.93 5.99 1.13
C SER A 642 19.77 6.79 2.44
N PHE A 643 20.87 6.99 3.18
CA PHE A 643 20.93 7.74 4.44
C PHE A 643 22.06 8.79 4.38
N PRO A 644 22.03 9.83 5.24
CA PRO A 644 23.12 10.81 5.31
C PRO A 644 24.46 10.17 5.69
N VAL A 645 25.40 10.14 4.74
CA VAL A 645 26.74 9.55 4.89
C VAL A 645 27.82 10.53 4.46
N ASN A 646 28.84 10.69 5.29
CA ASN A 646 30.10 11.33 4.91
C ASN A 646 30.96 10.30 4.16
N GLN A 647 30.96 10.39 2.83
CA GLN A 647 31.70 9.47 1.96
C GLN A 647 33.20 9.84 1.91
N ILE A 648 34.06 8.86 2.20
CA ILE A 648 35.52 9.02 2.31
C ILE A 648 36.30 8.13 1.33
N GLY A 649 35.59 7.39 0.48
CA GLY A 649 36.11 6.63 -0.64
C GLY A 649 34.96 5.99 -1.43
N ILE A 650 35.23 5.42 -2.59
CA ILE A 650 34.17 4.81 -3.40
C ILE A 650 33.45 3.66 -2.65
N ASN A 651 34.18 2.91 -1.82
CA ASN A 651 33.66 1.81 -0.99
C ASN A 651 33.64 2.12 0.52
N ARG A 652 33.65 3.40 0.92
CA ARG A 652 33.78 3.79 2.33
C ARG A 652 33.00 5.05 2.67
N GLY A 653 32.21 5.01 3.74
CA GLY A 653 31.44 6.17 4.18
C GLY A 653 30.87 6.02 5.58
N LYS A 654 31.00 7.10 6.37
CA LYS A 654 30.54 7.16 7.75
C LYS A 654 29.10 7.65 7.85
N LEU A 655 28.22 6.85 8.46
CA LEU A 655 26.86 7.29 8.78
C LEU A 655 26.89 8.56 9.64
N MET A 656 26.20 9.62 9.21
CA MET A 656 26.14 10.88 9.96
C MET A 656 25.00 10.89 10.98
N ARG A 657 23.84 10.32 10.60
CA ARG A 657 22.64 10.15 11.43
C ARG A 657 21.68 9.21 10.72
N TRP A 658 20.90 8.45 11.48
CA TRP A 658 19.78 7.70 10.93
C TRP A 658 18.62 8.63 10.51
N THR A 659 17.73 8.08 9.68
CA THR A 659 16.47 8.69 9.24
C THR A 659 15.46 7.57 8.98
N LYS A 660 14.24 7.88 8.50
CA LYS A 660 13.27 6.88 7.99
C LYS A 660 12.89 5.79 9.01
N GLY A 661 12.88 6.13 10.31
CA GLY A 661 12.50 5.21 11.40
C GLY A 661 13.60 4.25 11.87
N PHE A 662 14.85 4.41 11.44
CA PHE A 662 16.00 3.72 12.05
C PHE A 662 16.53 4.52 13.25
N ASP A 663 16.96 3.82 14.29
CA ASP A 663 17.60 4.37 15.48
C ASP A 663 18.57 3.33 16.10
N ILE A 664 19.84 3.38 15.67
CA ILE A 664 20.90 2.43 16.06
C ILE A 664 22.18 3.23 16.36
N ASP A 665 22.34 3.65 17.61
CA ASP A 665 23.46 4.48 18.10
C ASP A 665 24.84 3.97 17.64
N GLU A 666 25.09 2.66 17.78
CA GLU A 666 26.39 2.04 17.47
C GLU A 666 26.86 2.28 16.02
N ALA A 667 25.94 2.46 15.07
CA ALA A 667 26.29 2.65 13.67
C ALA A 667 26.68 4.10 13.34
N VAL A 668 26.33 5.07 14.18
CA VAL A 668 26.60 6.48 13.92
C VAL A 668 28.11 6.75 14.00
N GLY A 669 28.65 7.41 12.98
CA GLY A 669 30.08 7.65 12.79
C GLY A 669 30.88 6.45 12.25
N GLN A 670 30.27 5.27 12.07
CA GLN A 670 30.93 4.05 11.60
C GLN A 670 30.84 3.89 10.07
N ASP A 671 31.83 3.18 9.50
CA ASP A 671 31.99 2.96 8.06
C ASP A 671 31.05 1.83 7.58
N VAL A 672 29.90 2.19 6.99
CA VAL A 672 28.78 1.25 6.78
C VAL A 672 29.11 0.10 5.82
N CYS A 673 30.02 0.33 4.88
CA CYS A 673 30.54 -0.72 4.00
C CYS A 673 31.38 -1.76 4.76
N ALA A 674 32.19 -1.31 5.73
CA ALA A 674 32.96 -2.21 6.58
C ALA A 674 32.05 -3.01 7.53
N MET A 675 30.94 -2.43 8.00
CA MET A 675 29.95 -3.12 8.82
C MET A 675 29.22 -4.23 8.05
N LEU A 676 28.84 -3.97 6.79
CA LEU A 676 28.26 -4.99 5.91
C LEU A 676 29.30 -6.08 5.56
N GLN A 677 30.51 -5.68 5.15
CA GLN A 677 31.58 -6.63 4.80
C GLN A 677 31.98 -7.52 5.98
N LYS A 678 32.01 -6.99 7.21
CA LYS A 678 32.25 -7.78 8.44
C LYS A 678 31.27 -8.94 8.54
N GLN A 679 29.97 -8.71 8.32
CA GLN A 679 28.96 -9.76 8.45
C GLN A 679 28.92 -10.71 7.25
N ILE A 680 29.23 -10.22 6.04
CA ILE A 680 29.51 -11.06 4.86
C ILE A 680 30.68 -12.02 5.11
N ASN A 681 31.76 -11.53 5.72
CA ASN A 681 32.94 -12.34 6.06
C ASN A 681 32.65 -13.37 7.16
N VAL A 682 31.82 -13.03 8.15
CA VAL A 682 31.35 -13.97 9.19
C VAL A 682 30.58 -15.15 8.58
N LEU A 683 29.76 -14.89 7.54
CA LEU A 683 29.03 -15.92 6.80
C LEU A 683 29.86 -16.59 5.68
N LYS A 684 31.08 -16.11 5.41
CA LYS A 684 32.01 -16.60 4.36
C LYS A 684 31.39 -16.63 2.96
N LEU A 685 30.68 -15.56 2.58
CA LEU A 685 30.08 -15.44 1.24
C LEU A 685 31.12 -14.92 0.22
N PRO A 686 31.07 -15.35 -1.05
CA PRO A 686 31.91 -14.84 -2.14
C PRO A 686 31.46 -13.44 -2.61
N VAL A 687 31.48 -12.46 -1.71
CA VAL A 687 30.95 -11.10 -1.97
C VAL A 687 31.87 -10.03 -1.41
N ARG A 688 32.17 -9.01 -2.23
CA ARG A 688 32.99 -7.85 -1.90
C ARG A 688 32.17 -6.57 -2.04
N VAL A 689 32.04 -5.79 -0.97
CA VAL A 689 31.41 -4.46 -0.99
C VAL A 689 32.33 -3.50 -1.73
N ALA A 690 32.13 -3.42 -3.05
CA ALA A 690 32.98 -2.71 -3.99
C ALA A 690 32.64 -1.21 -4.07
N ALA A 691 31.41 -0.82 -3.76
CA ALA A 691 31.00 0.58 -3.76
C ALA A 691 29.93 0.89 -2.70
N LEU A 692 29.93 2.14 -2.23
CA LEU A 692 28.85 2.83 -1.55
C LEU A 692 28.15 3.74 -2.56
N VAL A 693 26.81 3.73 -2.56
CA VAL A 693 26.00 4.37 -3.61
C VAL A 693 24.89 5.22 -2.99
N ASN A 694 24.77 6.45 -3.49
CA ASN A 694 23.59 7.31 -3.29
C ASN A 694 22.65 7.15 -4.49
N ASP A 695 21.34 7.14 -4.23
CA ASP A 695 20.27 6.96 -5.21
C ASP A 695 20.46 7.82 -6.48
N THR A 696 20.84 9.09 -6.32
CA THR A 696 21.07 10.05 -7.43
C THR A 696 22.20 9.63 -8.37
N VAL A 697 23.31 9.13 -7.80
CA VAL A 697 24.48 8.62 -8.54
C VAL A 697 24.09 7.35 -9.29
N GLY A 698 23.34 6.46 -8.62
CA GLY A 698 22.76 5.28 -9.26
C GLY A 698 21.86 5.62 -10.46
N THR A 699 20.98 6.61 -10.29
CA THR A 699 20.10 7.13 -11.36
C THR A 699 20.87 7.69 -12.56
N LEU A 700 21.98 8.42 -12.34
CA LEU A 700 22.87 8.90 -13.40
C LEU A 700 23.48 7.72 -14.18
N MET A 701 24.05 6.74 -13.45
CA MET A 701 24.76 5.61 -14.02
C MET A 701 23.82 4.66 -14.80
N ALA A 702 22.66 4.35 -14.22
CA ALA A 702 21.61 3.56 -14.86
C ALA A 702 21.09 4.23 -16.15
N ARG A 703 20.92 5.55 -16.14
CA ARG A 703 20.57 6.32 -17.34
C ARG A 703 21.65 6.23 -18.41
N SER A 704 22.92 6.49 -18.07
CA SER A 704 23.99 6.54 -19.07
C SER A 704 24.26 5.18 -19.72
N TYR A 705 24.11 4.07 -18.98
CA TYR A 705 24.20 2.72 -19.54
C TYR A 705 23.03 2.40 -20.50
N THR A 706 21.79 2.74 -20.12
CA THR A 706 20.58 2.44 -20.92
C THR A 706 20.32 3.42 -22.07
N SER A 707 20.91 4.61 -22.01
CA SER A 707 20.92 5.62 -23.06
C SER A 707 21.62 5.12 -24.32
N ARG A 708 20.91 5.07 -25.45
CA ARG A 708 21.44 4.62 -26.76
C ARG A 708 22.09 5.74 -27.59
N THR A 709 22.61 6.79 -26.96
CA THR A 709 23.24 7.92 -27.67
C THR A 709 24.69 8.12 -27.25
N SER A 710 25.49 8.68 -28.16
CA SER A 710 26.90 9.01 -27.94
C SER A 710 27.14 10.02 -26.81
N THR A 711 26.16 10.87 -26.51
CA THR A 711 26.20 11.80 -25.36
C THR A 711 25.93 11.04 -24.06
N LYS A 712 26.91 11.07 -23.15
CA LYS A 712 26.77 10.56 -21.78
C LYS A 712 25.75 11.37 -20.99
N THR A 713 25.15 10.77 -19.97
CA THR A 713 24.25 11.47 -19.06
C THR A 713 25.03 12.41 -18.15
N LEU A 714 24.58 13.66 -18.05
CA LEU A 714 25.21 14.69 -17.20
C LEU A 714 24.69 14.64 -15.76
N ILE A 715 23.39 14.41 -15.58
CA ILE A 715 22.68 14.55 -14.30
C ILE A 715 21.85 13.29 -14.03
N GLY A 716 21.89 12.79 -12.79
CA GLY A 716 20.89 11.89 -12.22
C GLY A 716 20.14 12.59 -11.09
N ALA A 717 18.85 12.82 -11.25
CA ALA A 717 18.02 13.59 -10.32
C ALA A 717 16.83 12.77 -9.78
N ILE A 718 16.53 12.98 -8.50
CA ILE A 718 15.38 12.39 -7.81
C ILE A 718 14.34 13.48 -7.53
N PHE A 719 13.12 13.26 -7.98
CA PHE A 719 11.94 14.06 -7.63
C PHE A 719 10.84 13.11 -7.12
N GLY A 720 10.84 12.85 -5.82
CA GLY A 720 9.95 11.91 -5.15
C GLY A 720 9.54 12.40 -3.77
N THR A 721 9.57 11.52 -2.76
CA THR A 721 9.34 11.90 -1.34
C THR A 721 10.39 12.89 -0.83
N GLY A 722 11.63 12.81 -1.32
CA GLY A 722 12.65 13.85 -1.20
C GLY A 722 13.05 14.40 -2.57
N THR A 723 14.01 15.34 -2.60
CA THR A 723 14.70 15.71 -3.84
C THR A 723 16.19 15.95 -3.64
N ASN A 724 16.98 15.38 -4.55
CA ASN A 724 18.43 15.54 -4.64
C ASN A 724 18.85 15.26 -6.10
N GLY A 725 20.07 15.64 -6.47
CA GLY A 725 20.68 15.29 -7.75
C GLY A 725 22.20 15.12 -7.65
N ALA A 726 22.74 14.28 -8.53
CA ALA A 726 24.17 14.12 -8.75
C ALA A 726 24.50 14.43 -10.22
N TYR A 727 25.73 14.88 -10.48
CA TYR A 727 26.16 15.29 -11.81
C TYR A 727 27.65 15.07 -12.03
N VAL A 728 28.07 15.07 -13.30
CA VAL A 728 29.48 14.93 -13.70
C VAL A 728 30.16 16.30 -13.69
N GLU A 729 31.23 16.46 -12.92
CA GLU A 729 32.06 17.68 -12.87
C GLU A 729 33.54 17.37 -13.17
N LYS A 730 34.27 18.39 -13.65
CA LYS A 730 35.71 18.35 -13.88
C LYS A 730 36.44 18.43 -12.53
N LEU A 731 37.33 17.47 -12.27
CA LEU A 731 38.03 17.35 -10.99
C LEU A 731 38.84 18.61 -10.62
N GLU A 732 39.30 19.37 -11.61
CA GLU A 732 39.98 20.67 -11.45
C GLU A 732 39.14 21.75 -10.74
N LYS A 733 37.79 21.67 -10.80
CA LYS A 733 36.91 22.57 -10.05
C LYS A 733 36.73 22.20 -8.59
N VAL A 734 36.95 20.93 -8.22
CA VAL A 734 36.60 20.38 -6.89
C VAL A 734 37.72 20.70 -5.89
N LYS A 735 37.99 21.99 -5.65
CA LYS A 735 39.18 22.49 -4.94
C LYS A 735 39.36 21.84 -3.56
N LYS A 736 38.27 21.55 -2.85
CA LYS A 736 38.31 20.87 -1.54
C LYS A 736 38.92 19.47 -1.57
N MET A 737 39.02 18.82 -2.73
CA MET A 737 39.75 17.54 -2.86
C MET A 737 41.20 17.62 -2.40
N ALA A 738 41.87 18.79 -2.53
CA ALA A 738 43.23 18.96 -2.03
C ALA A 738 43.32 18.88 -0.49
N GLU A 739 42.33 19.44 0.22
CA GLU A 739 42.24 19.35 1.68
C GLU A 739 41.81 17.94 2.13
N ILE A 740 40.89 17.31 1.40
CA ILE A 740 40.41 15.95 1.64
C ILE A 740 41.55 14.93 1.46
N ASP A 741 42.32 15.00 0.37
CA ASP A 741 43.46 14.12 0.13
C ASP A 741 44.54 14.32 1.21
N ALA A 742 44.87 15.56 1.55
CA ALA A 742 45.84 15.88 2.60
C ALA A 742 45.41 15.35 3.98
N ALA A 743 44.14 15.54 4.36
CA ALA A 743 43.57 15.04 5.61
C ALA A 743 43.50 13.50 5.67
N GLN A 744 43.45 12.83 4.52
CA GLN A 744 43.44 11.36 4.40
C GLN A 744 44.82 10.76 4.09
N GLY A 745 45.88 11.56 4.00
CA GLY A 745 47.24 11.11 3.69
C GLY A 745 47.41 10.55 2.26
N ARG A 746 46.54 10.95 1.32
CA ARG A 746 46.58 10.52 -0.08
C ARG A 746 47.46 11.47 -0.91
N VAL A 747 48.10 10.91 -1.92
CA VAL A 747 48.71 11.69 -3.02
C VAL A 747 47.68 11.76 -4.15
N SER A 748 47.53 12.93 -4.76
CA SER A 748 46.49 13.23 -5.74
C SER A 748 46.42 12.21 -6.88
N SER A 749 45.20 11.84 -7.28
CA SER A 749 44.91 10.63 -8.06
C SER A 749 45.61 10.55 -9.42
N ALA A 750 46.71 9.79 -9.49
CA ALA A 750 47.49 9.56 -10.72
C ALA A 750 46.71 8.87 -11.85
N ASN A 751 45.66 8.10 -11.53
CA ASN A 751 44.79 7.40 -12.48
C ASN A 751 43.42 8.09 -12.68
N SER A 752 43.32 9.41 -12.47
CA SER A 752 42.07 10.14 -12.68
C SER A 752 41.73 10.32 -14.17
N THR A 753 40.45 10.20 -14.50
CA THR A 753 39.87 10.55 -15.81
C THR A 753 39.79 12.07 -16.05
N GLY A 754 40.11 12.88 -15.03
CA GLY A 754 39.83 14.32 -14.99
C GLY A 754 38.38 14.65 -14.59
N LEU A 755 37.52 13.66 -14.34
CA LEU A 755 36.12 13.83 -13.98
C LEU A 755 35.79 13.17 -12.63
N MET A 756 34.75 13.66 -11.96
CA MET A 756 34.14 13.02 -10.80
C MET A 756 32.62 13.26 -10.80
N ILE A 757 31.83 12.27 -10.40
CA ILE A 757 30.42 12.48 -10.08
C ILE A 757 30.33 13.14 -8.70
N ILE A 758 29.64 14.26 -8.60
CA ILE A 758 29.39 14.99 -7.36
C ILE A 758 27.91 14.85 -7.00
N ASN A 759 27.63 14.44 -5.76
CA ASN A 759 26.29 14.45 -5.20
C ASN A 759 26.02 15.84 -4.60
N THR A 760 25.03 16.58 -5.10
CA THR A 760 24.81 17.97 -4.68
C THR A 760 24.33 18.07 -3.22
N GLU A 761 23.49 17.12 -2.78
CA GLU A 761 22.57 17.29 -1.64
C GLU A 761 21.78 18.61 -1.74
N TRP A 762 21.23 18.92 -2.93
CA TRP A 762 20.58 20.22 -3.21
C TRP A 762 19.33 20.53 -2.37
N GLY A 763 18.82 19.57 -1.59
CA GLY A 763 17.67 19.78 -0.71
C GLY A 763 17.86 20.92 0.30
N SER A 764 19.12 21.22 0.66
CA SER A 764 19.55 22.31 1.55
C SER A 764 19.94 23.62 0.85
N PHE A 765 19.73 23.75 -0.47
CA PHE A 765 19.91 25.02 -1.19
C PHE A 765 19.09 26.15 -0.55
N ASP A 766 19.71 27.33 -0.41
CA ASP A 766 19.12 28.55 0.12
C ASP A 766 18.32 28.35 1.44
N ASN A 767 18.89 27.59 2.39
CA ASN A 767 18.39 27.58 3.78
C ASN A 767 18.31 28.99 4.41
N ALA A 768 19.01 29.97 3.84
CA ALA A 768 18.99 31.37 4.23
C ALA A 768 17.82 32.19 3.63
N LEU A 769 17.02 31.62 2.71
CA LEU A 769 15.84 32.23 2.08
C LEU A 769 16.09 33.59 1.39
N LYS A 770 17.16 33.69 0.60
CA LYS A 770 17.50 34.86 -0.24
C LYS A 770 16.68 34.91 -1.53
N VAL A 771 16.32 33.75 -2.08
CA VAL A 771 15.73 33.59 -3.42
C VAL A 771 14.53 32.64 -3.45
N LEU A 772 14.43 31.69 -2.53
CA LEU A 772 13.28 30.76 -2.51
C LEU A 772 11.96 31.45 -2.13
N PRO A 773 10.83 31.04 -2.74
CA PRO A 773 9.52 31.52 -2.33
C PRO A 773 9.20 30.99 -0.93
N ASN A 774 8.71 31.90 -0.07
CA ASN A 774 8.49 31.61 1.34
C ASN A 774 7.13 32.15 1.77
N THR A 775 6.07 31.37 1.49
CA THR A 775 4.70 31.71 1.90
C THR A 775 4.52 31.48 3.40
N PRO A 776 3.46 32.03 4.04
CA PRO A 776 3.13 31.70 5.42
C PRO A 776 3.00 30.18 5.66
N TYR A 777 2.47 29.45 4.68
CA TYR A 777 2.30 28.01 4.74
C TYR A 777 3.65 27.25 4.74
N ASP A 778 4.66 27.75 4.00
CA ASP A 778 6.02 27.17 4.03
C ASP A 778 6.74 27.51 5.34
N VAL A 779 6.48 28.68 5.93
CA VAL A 779 7.04 29.10 7.23
C VAL A 779 6.51 28.25 8.38
N ASP A 780 5.18 28.06 8.45
CA ASP A 780 4.59 27.24 9.51
C ASP A 780 4.92 25.75 9.34
N LEU A 781 5.03 25.26 8.09
CA LEU A 781 5.53 23.90 7.78
C LEU A 781 6.98 23.72 8.23
N ASP A 782 7.86 24.68 7.95
CA ASP A 782 9.28 24.61 8.36
C ASP A 782 9.42 24.56 9.89
N LYS A 783 8.75 25.49 10.57
CA LYS A 783 8.71 25.65 12.03
C LYS A 783 8.20 24.41 12.77
N GLU A 784 7.28 23.66 12.17
CA GLU A 784 6.71 22.42 12.73
C GLU A 784 7.37 21.15 12.15
N SER A 785 8.39 21.28 11.31
CA SER A 785 9.15 20.16 10.77
C SER A 785 10.16 19.60 11.78
N VAL A 786 10.65 18.37 11.53
CA VAL A 786 11.70 17.72 12.34
C VAL A 786 13.01 18.51 12.35
N ASN A 787 13.28 19.31 11.32
CA ASN A 787 14.51 20.10 11.17
C ASN A 787 14.18 21.53 10.70
N PRO A 788 13.72 22.45 11.57
CA PRO A 788 13.41 23.82 11.20
C PRO A 788 14.65 24.57 10.67
N GLY A 789 14.48 25.42 9.66
CA GLY A 789 15.56 26.18 9.01
C GLY A 789 16.50 25.35 8.13
N LEU A 790 16.25 24.05 7.93
CA LEU A 790 17.06 23.14 7.11
C LEU A 790 16.22 22.46 6.02
N GLN A 791 16.86 21.93 4.98
CA GLN A 791 16.19 21.31 3.82
C GLN A 791 15.19 22.24 3.13
N MET A 792 15.52 23.54 3.02
CA MET A 792 14.53 24.54 2.63
C MET A 792 14.08 24.43 1.18
N PHE A 793 14.96 24.08 0.23
CA PHE A 793 14.58 23.78 -1.15
C PHE A 793 13.68 22.54 -1.22
N GLU A 794 14.07 21.45 -0.54
CA GLU A 794 13.31 20.19 -0.54
C GLU A 794 11.87 20.39 -0.04
N LYS A 795 11.69 21.20 1.01
CA LYS A 795 10.38 21.57 1.58
C LYS A 795 9.42 22.28 0.61
N ARG A 796 9.91 22.91 -0.47
CA ARG A 796 9.06 23.55 -1.50
C ARG A 796 8.84 22.66 -2.74
N VAL A 797 9.59 21.56 -2.88
CA VAL A 797 9.64 20.72 -4.10
C VAL A 797 9.10 19.29 -3.88
N SER A 798 9.45 18.63 -2.78
CA SER A 798 9.26 17.18 -2.68
C SER A 798 7.84 16.75 -2.29
N GLY A 799 7.45 15.56 -2.75
CA GLY A 799 6.13 14.96 -2.56
C GLY A 799 5.82 14.50 -1.14
N MET A 800 6.73 14.71 -0.18
CA MET A 800 6.41 14.67 1.26
C MET A 800 5.68 15.96 1.70
N PHE A 801 6.05 17.11 1.14
CA PHE A 801 5.64 18.42 1.65
C PHE A 801 4.49 19.05 0.87
N LEU A 802 4.32 18.77 -0.44
CA LEU A 802 3.29 19.44 -1.24
C LEU A 802 1.86 19.21 -0.71
N GLY A 803 1.55 18.01 -0.20
CA GLY A 803 0.28 17.71 0.47
C GLY A 803 0.06 18.50 1.77
N GLU A 804 1.10 18.68 2.58
CA GLU A 804 1.06 19.46 3.82
C GLU A 804 0.99 20.98 3.57
N VAL A 805 1.65 21.48 2.52
CA VAL A 805 1.49 22.87 2.04
C VAL A 805 0.04 23.12 1.59
N LEU A 806 -0.53 22.21 0.80
CA LEU A 806 -1.94 22.29 0.40
C LEU A 806 -2.84 22.26 1.64
N ARG A 807 -2.63 21.32 2.57
CA ARG A 807 -3.42 21.21 3.81
C ARG A 807 -3.46 22.52 4.60
N ARG A 808 -2.32 23.22 4.72
CA ARG A 808 -2.25 24.52 5.41
C ARG A 808 -3.00 25.62 4.66
N ALA A 809 -2.88 25.69 3.34
CA ALA A 809 -3.62 26.67 2.52
C ALA A 809 -5.15 26.46 2.57
N ILE A 810 -5.61 25.21 2.46
CA ILE A 810 -7.05 24.89 2.50
C ILE A 810 -7.64 25.04 3.91
N LEU A 811 -6.85 24.82 4.96
CA LEU A 811 -7.28 25.02 6.35
C LEU A 811 -7.38 26.51 6.69
N ASP A 812 -6.45 27.35 6.24
CA ASP A 812 -6.55 28.82 6.33
C ASP A 812 -7.81 29.32 5.59
N LEU A 813 -8.01 28.91 4.34
CA LEU A 813 -9.21 29.26 3.58
C LEU A 813 -10.50 28.85 4.29
N HIS A 814 -10.55 27.65 4.85
CA HIS A 814 -11.71 27.16 5.59
C HIS A 814 -11.91 27.91 6.93
N GLN A 815 -10.84 28.29 7.64
CA GLN A 815 -10.94 28.95 8.95
C GLN A 815 -11.30 30.43 8.89
N ARG A 816 -11.32 31.05 7.69
CA ARG A 816 -11.69 32.46 7.53
C ARG A 816 -13.11 32.77 8.00
N GLN A 817 -13.24 34.00 8.51
CA GLN A 817 -14.47 34.51 9.12
C GLN A 817 -15.25 35.47 8.20
N ASP A 818 -14.73 35.81 7.02
CA ASP A 818 -15.49 36.62 6.05
C ASP A 818 -16.64 35.76 5.49
N PRO A 819 -17.92 36.15 5.71
CA PRO A 819 -19.08 35.41 5.21
C PRO A 819 -19.19 35.34 3.67
N LYS A 820 -18.31 36.02 2.92
CA LYS A 820 -18.21 35.92 1.45
C LYS A 820 -17.22 34.85 0.98
N ILE A 821 -16.28 34.42 1.83
CA ILE A 821 -15.21 33.47 1.47
C ILE A 821 -15.61 32.12 2.09
N ALA A 822 -16.58 31.47 1.46
CA ALA A 822 -17.29 30.32 2.02
C ALA A 822 -16.66 28.98 1.57
N PHE A 823 -15.37 28.77 1.87
CA PHE A 823 -14.68 27.56 1.45
C PHE A 823 -15.06 26.32 2.28
N LEU A 824 -15.56 25.29 1.61
CA LEU A 824 -16.08 24.04 2.18
C LEU A 824 -17.14 24.29 3.28
N LYS A 825 -17.96 25.34 3.08
CA LYS A 825 -19.00 25.81 4.01
C LYS A 825 -20.14 26.45 3.22
N ASP A 826 -21.37 26.08 3.53
CA ASP A 826 -22.56 26.79 3.05
C ASP A 826 -23.57 27.03 4.19
N ARG A 827 -24.70 27.67 3.87
CA ARG A 827 -25.78 27.96 4.81
C ARG A 827 -27.03 27.13 4.51
N SER A 828 -27.19 26.73 3.24
CA SER A 828 -28.27 25.94 2.71
C SER A 828 -27.84 25.27 1.40
N SER A 829 -28.57 24.24 0.97
CA SER A 829 -28.42 23.66 -0.38
C SER A 829 -28.97 24.53 -1.52
N ALA A 830 -29.26 25.81 -1.25
CA ALA A 830 -29.49 26.82 -2.29
C ALA A 830 -28.26 27.70 -2.54
N ASP A 831 -27.21 27.59 -1.71
CA ASP A 831 -25.96 28.32 -1.85
C ASP A 831 -24.90 27.56 -2.68
N ASN A 832 -25.16 26.30 -3.06
CA ASN A 832 -24.24 25.42 -3.78
C ASN A 832 -24.90 24.75 -5.02
N ASP A 833 -24.14 24.00 -5.81
CA ASP A 833 -24.62 23.21 -6.96
C ASP A 833 -24.90 21.73 -6.61
N SER A 834 -25.16 21.45 -5.33
CA SER A 834 -25.45 20.13 -4.78
C SER A 834 -26.92 20.06 -4.29
N VAL A 835 -27.35 18.87 -3.87
CA VAL A 835 -28.71 18.66 -3.32
C VAL A 835 -28.74 18.80 -1.80
N SER A 836 -27.56 18.87 -1.15
CA SER A 836 -27.38 19.01 0.29
C SER A 836 -26.28 20.01 0.62
N THR A 837 -26.29 20.52 1.86
CA THR A 837 -25.21 21.36 2.42
C THR A 837 -23.88 20.61 2.47
N THR A 838 -22.78 21.34 2.24
CA THR A 838 -21.40 20.87 2.32
C THR A 838 -21.05 20.56 3.76
N THR A 839 -20.45 19.40 4.01
CA THR A 839 -20.05 18.96 5.37
C THR A 839 -18.63 18.41 5.36
N ILE A 840 -17.87 18.66 6.42
CA ILE A 840 -16.56 18.03 6.65
C ILE A 840 -16.71 17.11 7.86
N ALA A 841 -16.23 15.86 7.74
CA ALA A 841 -16.20 14.93 8.86
C ALA A 841 -15.31 15.44 10.02
N ASP A 842 -15.74 15.24 11.26
CA ASP A 842 -15.00 15.65 12.47
C ASP A 842 -13.58 15.05 12.54
N ASP A 843 -13.38 13.89 11.93
CA ASP A 843 -12.11 13.17 11.89
C ASP A 843 -11.29 13.40 10.60
N SER A 844 -11.71 14.38 9.77
CA SER A 844 -11.11 14.71 8.48
C SER A 844 -9.58 14.91 8.55
N PRO A 845 -8.82 14.35 7.59
CA PRO A 845 -7.38 14.58 7.49
C PRO A 845 -6.97 16.05 7.27
N ILE A 846 -7.88 16.95 6.88
CA ILE A 846 -7.59 18.39 6.79
C ILE A 846 -7.11 18.95 8.14
N TYR A 847 -7.68 18.46 9.24
CA TYR A 847 -7.35 18.90 10.60
C TYR A 847 -6.11 18.21 11.19
N ARG A 848 -5.51 17.24 10.49
CA ARG A 848 -4.38 16.44 10.98
C ARG A 848 -3.10 16.81 10.21
N PRO A 849 -2.00 17.24 10.87
CA PRO A 849 -0.70 17.38 10.22
C PRO A 849 -0.31 16.11 9.47
N TRP A 850 0.19 16.25 8.24
CA TRP A 850 0.50 15.16 7.32
C TRP A 850 -0.70 14.29 6.90
N GLY A 851 -1.94 14.78 7.11
CA GLY A 851 -3.16 14.10 6.70
C GLY A 851 -3.42 14.11 5.18
N LEU A 852 -2.74 14.98 4.43
CA LEU A 852 -2.77 15.01 2.97
C LEU A 852 -1.39 14.61 2.44
N ASP A 853 -1.35 13.59 1.59
CA ASP A 853 -0.18 13.26 0.77
C ASP A 853 -0.23 13.98 -0.60
N THR A 854 0.71 13.68 -1.50
CA THR A 854 0.74 14.34 -2.82
C THR A 854 -0.12 13.61 -3.87
N SER A 855 -0.71 12.45 -3.57
CA SER A 855 -1.60 11.76 -4.53
C SER A 855 -2.88 12.55 -4.80
N ILE A 856 -3.45 13.20 -3.77
CA ILE A 856 -4.63 14.05 -3.93
C ILE A 856 -4.36 15.25 -4.86
N LEU A 857 -3.15 15.82 -4.82
CA LEU A 857 -2.74 16.85 -5.77
C LEU A 857 -2.73 16.30 -7.21
N SER A 858 -2.11 15.14 -7.46
CA SER A 858 -2.09 14.55 -8.81
C SER A 858 -3.49 14.29 -9.37
N ILE A 859 -4.42 13.77 -8.55
CA ILE A 859 -5.80 13.50 -8.98
C ILE A 859 -6.53 14.78 -9.36
N ILE A 860 -6.38 15.83 -8.55
CA ILE A 860 -7.09 17.09 -8.75
C ILE A 860 -6.46 17.90 -9.90
N GLU A 861 -5.15 17.79 -10.13
CA GLU A 861 -4.50 18.36 -11.33
C GLU A 861 -4.97 17.66 -12.61
N GLU A 862 -5.05 16.32 -12.62
CA GLU A 862 -5.50 15.52 -13.77
C GLU A 862 -7.01 15.67 -14.08
N ASP A 863 -7.84 16.09 -13.12
CA ASP A 863 -9.29 16.16 -13.30
C ASP A 863 -9.72 17.21 -14.35
N SER A 864 -10.05 16.73 -15.56
CA SER A 864 -10.68 17.48 -16.64
C SER A 864 -12.18 17.20 -16.80
N SER A 865 -12.82 16.53 -15.83
CA SER A 865 -14.21 16.10 -15.96
C SER A 865 -15.23 17.22 -15.71
N ASP A 866 -16.40 17.10 -16.34
CA ASP A 866 -17.51 18.05 -16.18
C ASP A 866 -17.80 18.32 -14.69
N HIS A 867 -17.85 19.60 -14.33
CA HIS A 867 -18.07 20.07 -12.95
C HIS A 867 -17.09 19.50 -11.90
N LEU A 868 -15.89 19.12 -12.32
CA LEU A 868 -14.81 18.55 -11.49
C LEU A 868 -15.30 17.35 -10.64
N ARG A 869 -16.03 16.45 -11.29
CA ARG A 869 -16.66 15.27 -10.66
C ARG A 869 -15.65 14.34 -10.00
N ILE A 870 -14.44 14.20 -10.54
CA ILE A 870 -13.39 13.35 -9.94
C ILE A 870 -12.83 14.03 -8.68
N THR A 871 -12.69 15.35 -8.69
CA THR A 871 -12.34 16.17 -7.52
C THR A 871 -13.40 16.01 -6.42
N LYS A 872 -14.69 16.23 -6.73
CA LYS A 872 -15.80 16.03 -5.77
C LYS A 872 -15.77 14.65 -5.10
N GLN A 873 -15.64 13.58 -5.89
CA GLN A 873 -15.54 12.20 -5.40
C GLN A 873 -14.27 11.92 -4.57
N THR A 874 -13.23 12.74 -4.71
CA THR A 874 -11.94 12.59 -4.02
C THR A 874 -11.93 13.38 -2.72
N LEU A 875 -12.48 14.60 -2.71
CA LEU A 875 -12.75 15.36 -1.48
C LEU A 875 -13.68 14.57 -0.54
N GLU A 876 -14.74 13.95 -1.05
CA GLU A 876 -15.64 13.09 -0.28
C GLU A 876 -14.93 11.86 0.30
N ARG A 877 -14.20 11.11 -0.54
CA ARG A 877 -13.57 9.83 -0.17
C ARG A 877 -12.35 9.98 0.75
N GLU A 878 -11.50 10.97 0.50
CA GLU A 878 -10.18 11.07 1.13
C GLU A 878 -10.10 12.19 2.17
N LEU A 879 -10.90 13.26 2.03
CA LEU A 879 -10.98 14.33 3.03
C LEU A 879 -12.24 14.28 3.89
N GLY A 880 -13.19 13.38 3.61
CA GLY A 880 -14.48 13.31 4.33
C GLY A 880 -15.37 14.53 4.08
N VAL A 881 -15.22 15.17 2.91
CA VAL A 881 -15.93 16.39 2.53
C VAL A 881 -17.16 16.03 1.69
N GLY A 882 -18.30 15.85 2.35
CA GLY A 882 -19.57 15.60 1.69
C GLY A 882 -20.08 16.82 0.93
N ALA A 883 -20.68 16.59 -0.24
CA ALA A 883 -21.44 17.57 -1.01
C ALA A 883 -20.71 18.86 -1.48
N ALA A 884 -19.36 18.84 -1.56
CA ALA A 884 -18.55 19.96 -2.04
C ALA A 884 -19.06 20.59 -3.36
N SER A 885 -19.05 21.93 -3.43
CA SER A 885 -19.51 22.66 -4.60
C SER A 885 -18.52 22.62 -5.77
N THR A 886 -18.96 23.02 -6.96
CA THR A 886 -18.03 23.24 -8.09
C THR A 886 -17.10 24.43 -7.82
N GLU A 887 -17.54 25.47 -7.09
CA GLU A 887 -16.67 26.60 -6.71
C GLU A 887 -15.56 26.13 -5.77
N ASP A 888 -15.88 25.29 -4.78
CA ASP A 888 -14.89 24.65 -3.88
C ASP A 888 -13.86 23.82 -4.65
N CYS A 889 -14.31 23.04 -5.63
CA CYS A 889 -13.42 22.20 -6.43
C CYS A 889 -12.53 23.02 -7.35
N GLN A 890 -13.04 24.14 -7.89
CA GLN A 890 -12.25 25.10 -8.67
C GLN A 890 -11.22 25.84 -7.79
N ALA A 891 -11.63 26.29 -6.60
CA ALA A 891 -10.74 26.87 -5.60
C ALA A 891 -9.62 25.89 -5.19
N MET A 892 -9.96 24.63 -4.93
CA MET A 892 -9.01 23.56 -4.65
C MET A 892 -8.04 23.34 -5.82
N LYS A 893 -8.55 23.23 -7.06
CA LYS A 893 -7.72 23.00 -8.26
C LYS A 893 -6.75 24.16 -8.53
N LEU A 894 -7.14 25.41 -8.28
CA LEU A 894 -6.25 26.58 -8.37
C LEU A 894 -5.03 26.46 -7.44
N LEU A 895 -5.24 26.04 -6.19
CA LEU A 895 -4.16 25.85 -5.21
C LEU A 895 -3.26 24.67 -5.58
N VAL A 896 -3.86 23.54 -5.95
CA VAL A 896 -3.15 22.32 -6.40
C VAL A 896 -2.23 22.64 -7.57
N HIS A 897 -2.76 23.31 -8.61
CA HIS A 897 -2.01 23.71 -9.79
C HIS A 897 -0.85 24.64 -9.44
N ALA A 898 -1.08 25.66 -8.62
CA ALA A 898 -0.04 26.61 -8.23
C ALA A 898 1.08 25.96 -7.40
N ILE A 899 0.75 25.08 -6.45
CA ILE A 899 1.73 24.34 -5.64
C ILE A 899 2.53 23.36 -6.52
N GLY A 900 1.86 22.61 -7.40
CA GLY A 900 2.51 21.67 -8.33
C GLY A 900 3.43 22.36 -9.34
N LYS A 901 2.95 23.43 -9.97
CA LYS A 901 3.74 24.24 -10.90
C LYS A 901 4.91 24.92 -10.19
N ARG A 902 4.74 25.44 -8.97
CA ARG A 902 5.86 25.96 -8.15
C ARG A 902 6.95 24.92 -7.95
N ALA A 903 6.57 23.69 -7.56
CA ALA A 903 7.52 22.60 -7.34
C ALA A 903 8.30 22.25 -8.62
N ALA A 904 7.62 22.14 -9.76
CA ALA A 904 8.26 21.87 -11.05
C ALA A 904 9.19 23.01 -11.52
N ARG A 905 8.79 24.28 -11.31
CA ARG A 905 9.61 25.46 -11.62
C ARG A 905 10.88 25.52 -10.77
N LEU A 906 10.79 25.13 -9.49
CA LEU A 906 11.94 25.00 -8.61
C LEU A 906 12.84 23.80 -8.98
N SER A 907 12.27 22.65 -9.38
CA SER A 907 13.06 21.54 -9.95
C SER A 907 13.87 21.98 -11.18
N ALA A 908 13.31 22.84 -12.03
CA ALA A 908 14.01 23.39 -13.18
C ALA A 908 15.17 24.32 -12.79
N VAL A 909 15.07 25.07 -11.69
CA VAL A 909 16.20 25.89 -11.16
C VAL A 909 17.42 25.01 -10.86
N ALA A 910 17.22 23.90 -10.14
CA ALA A 910 18.32 23.01 -9.75
C ALA A 910 18.97 22.32 -10.97
N LEU A 911 18.16 21.83 -11.91
CA LEU A 911 18.66 21.24 -13.15
C LEU A 911 19.41 22.28 -14.00
N ALA A 912 18.86 23.47 -14.18
CA ALA A 912 19.47 24.54 -14.97
C ALA A 912 20.79 25.04 -14.36
N GLY A 913 20.84 25.20 -13.03
CA GLY A 913 22.07 25.61 -12.33
C GLY A 913 23.24 24.65 -12.60
N VAL A 914 22.98 23.34 -12.61
CA VAL A 914 23.99 22.33 -12.97
C VAL A 914 24.39 22.41 -14.45
N ILE A 915 23.42 22.50 -15.36
CA ILE A 915 23.67 22.56 -16.82
C ILE A 915 24.53 23.79 -17.19
N LEU A 916 24.28 24.93 -16.51
CA LEU A 916 24.97 26.18 -16.74
C LEU A 916 26.34 26.25 -16.04
N SER A 917 26.45 25.85 -14.76
CA SER A 917 27.77 25.83 -14.07
C SER A 917 28.76 24.88 -14.77
N THR A 918 28.30 23.73 -15.29
CA THR A 918 29.16 22.79 -16.03
C THR A 918 29.53 23.25 -17.45
N GLY A 919 28.90 24.30 -17.99
CA GLY A 919 29.08 24.75 -19.38
C GLY A 919 28.60 23.75 -20.43
N LYS A 920 27.87 22.70 -20.03
CA LYS A 920 27.63 21.53 -20.87
C LYS A 920 26.69 21.74 -22.05
N LEU A 921 25.86 22.78 -21.98
CA LEU A 921 25.01 23.22 -23.09
C LEU A 921 25.80 24.00 -24.17
N GLU A 922 27.04 24.41 -23.89
CA GLU A 922 27.97 24.97 -24.88
C GLU A 922 28.89 23.88 -25.46
N GLU A 923 29.38 22.96 -24.61
CA GLU A 923 30.30 21.88 -25.02
C GLU A 923 29.62 20.77 -25.85
N ASP A 924 28.45 20.29 -25.43
CA ASP A 924 27.83 19.08 -26.00
C ASP A 924 26.58 19.41 -26.85
N PRO A 925 26.34 18.72 -27.99
CA PRO A 925 25.21 19.03 -28.88
C PRO A 925 23.85 18.73 -28.24
N VAL A 926 23.79 17.77 -27.32
CA VAL A 926 22.60 17.35 -26.57
C VAL A 926 23.03 17.03 -25.13
N VAL A 927 22.32 17.54 -24.15
CA VAL A 927 22.53 17.25 -22.72
C VAL A 927 21.49 16.23 -22.28
N ASP A 928 21.92 15.07 -21.76
CA ASP A 928 21.02 14.02 -21.26
C ASP A 928 20.91 14.04 -19.73
N ILE A 929 19.68 13.89 -19.23
CA ILE A 929 19.33 13.95 -17.81
C ILE A 929 18.51 12.70 -17.47
N GLY A 930 18.99 11.91 -16.50
CA GLY A 930 18.23 10.84 -15.88
C GLY A 930 17.37 11.40 -14.75
N ILE A 931 16.06 11.16 -14.80
CA ILE A 931 15.13 11.45 -13.71
C ILE A 931 14.52 10.18 -13.14
N ASP A 932 14.34 10.11 -11.82
CA ASP A 932 13.58 9.08 -11.12
C ASP A 932 12.79 9.68 -9.95
N GLY A 933 11.88 8.91 -9.36
CA GLY A 933 10.99 9.34 -8.28
C GLY A 933 9.56 9.66 -8.73
N SER A 934 8.64 9.63 -7.76
CA SER A 934 7.20 9.61 -8.02
C SER A 934 6.61 10.93 -8.55
N LEU A 935 7.24 12.09 -8.33
CA LEU A 935 6.79 13.34 -8.97
C LEU A 935 7.16 13.31 -10.45
N ALA A 936 8.41 12.94 -10.74
CA ALA A 936 8.94 12.82 -12.10
C ALA A 936 8.20 11.78 -12.96
N GLU A 937 7.78 10.64 -12.41
CA GLU A 937 7.05 9.62 -13.18
C GLU A 937 5.52 9.81 -13.20
N TYR A 938 4.91 10.44 -12.19
CA TYR A 938 3.44 10.39 -11.97
C TYR A 938 2.75 11.73 -11.65
N TYR A 939 3.44 12.85 -11.48
CA TYR A 939 2.75 14.13 -11.31
C TYR A 939 2.35 14.70 -12.68
N PRO A 940 1.05 15.00 -12.94
CA PRO A 940 0.61 15.48 -14.26
C PRO A 940 1.35 16.74 -14.70
N GLY A 941 1.83 16.76 -15.94
CA GLY A 941 2.53 17.92 -16.53
C GLY A 941 3.88 18.29 -15.90
N PHE A 942 4.45 17.50 -14.98
CA PHE A 942 5.66 17.90 -14.24
C PHE A 942 6.88 18.12 -15.14
N GLU A 943 7.10 17.28 -16.16
CA GLU A 943 8.14 17.51 -17.16
C GLU A 943 7.82 18.72 -18.05
N ASP A 944 6.55 18.91 -18.44
CA ASP A 944 6.12 20.04 -19.27
C ASP A 944 6.32 21.39 -18.56
N TYR A 945 6.04 21.48 -17.25
CA TYR A 945 6.32 22.65 -16.43
C TYR A 945 7.82 22.89 -16.25
N ILE A 946 8.65 21.84 -16.12
CA ILE A 946 10.12 21.99 -16.13
C ILE A 946 10.59 22.57 -17.48
N ARG A 947 10.07 22.06 -18.60
CA ARG A 947 10.42 22.52 -19.95
C ARG A 947 9.88 23.92 -20.29
N GLU A 948 8.71 24.29 -19.77
CA GLU A 948 8.20 25.67 -19.79
C GLU A 948 9.22 26.60 -19.12
N THR A 949 9.69 26.22 -17.93
CA THR A 949 10.65 27.01 -17.13
C THR A 949 12.02 27.12 -17.79
N PHE A 950 12.54 26.04 -18.38
CA PHE A 950 13.81 26.07 -19.12
C PHE A 950 13.81 27.10 -20.26
N ARG A 951 12.67 27.34 -20.91
CA ARG A 951 12.54 28.37 -21.97
C ARG A 951 12.53 29.81 -21.44
N GLU A 952 12.33 29.99 -20.13
CA GLU A 952 12.36 31.27 -19.44
C GLU A 952 13.72 31.57 -18.79
N ILE A 953 14.63 30.59 -18.74
CA ILE A 953 15.94 30.71 -18.09
C ILE A 953 16.98 31.30 -19.05
N GLU A 954 17.62 32.38 -18.60
CA GLU A 954 18.80 32.99 -19.22
C GLU A 954 19.91 31.94 -19.36
N GLY A 955 20.42 31.75 -20.58
CA GLY A 955 21.42 30.72 -20.90
C GLY A 955 20.86 29.36 -21.34
N ILE A 956 19.55 29.13 -21.25
CA ILE A 956 18.88 27.96 -21.85
C ILE A 956 17.93 28.40 -22.96
N GLY A 957 16.81 29.05 -22.63
CA GLY A 957 15.87 29.58 -23.62
C GLY A 957 15.45 28.54 -24.69
N ALA A 958 15.79 28.82 -25.95
CA ALA A 958 15.47 27.93 -27.08
C ALA A 958 16.25 26.61 -27.08
N ASP A 959 17.43 26.55 -26.43
CA ASP A 959 18.25 25.35 -26.32
C ASP A 959 17.65 24.30 -25.35
N GLU A 960 16.50 24.57 -24.72
CA GLU A 960 15.66 23.57 -24.05
C GLU A 960 15.42 22.33 -24.92
N SER A 961 15.27 22.49 -26.23
CA SER A 961 15.09 21.37 -27.16
C SER A 961 16.31 20.44 -27.28
N ARG A 962 17.49 20.87 -26.81
CA ARG A 962 18.71 20.04 -26.70
C ARG A 962 18.85 19.37 -25.33
N ILE A 963 17.98 19.67 -24.37
CA ILE A 963 17.95 19.05 -23.05
C ILE A 963 17.00 17.84 -23.08
N ARG A 964 17.57 16.64 -23.08
CA ARG A 964 16.83 15.39 -23.07
C ARG A 964 16.70 14.84 -21.65
N ILE A 965 15.63 15.24 -20.99
CA ILE A 965 15.10 14.57 -19.81
C ILE A 965 14.66 13.14 -20.20
N GLY A 966 14.80 12.17 -19.29
CA GLY A 966 14.09 10.90 -19.40
C GLY A 966 14.25 9.97 -18.21
N LEU A 967 13.23 9.14 -18.00
CA LEU A 967 13.13 8.25 -16.85
C LEU A 967 14.27 7.23 -16.81
N ALA A 968 14.88 7.10 -15.62
CA ALA A 968 16.07 6.31 -15.34
C ALA A 968 15.72 5.22 -14.30
N LYS A 969 15.03 4.18 -14.79
CA LYS A 969 14.41 3.17 -13.93
C LYS A 969 15.46 2.26 -13.28
N ASP A 970 15.26 2.01 -11.98
CA ASP A 970 16.12 1.18 -11.13
C ASP A 970 17.53 1.75 -10.85
N GLY A 971 17.61 3.04 -10.53
CA GLY A 971 18.87 3.69 -10.13
C GLY A 971 19.59 2.99 -8.97
N SER A 972 18.88 2.57 -7.92
CA SER A 972 19.47 1.90 -6.75
C SER A 972 19.86 0.42 -6.97
N GLY A 973 19.42 -0.20 -8.08
CA GLY A 973 19.79 -1.56 -8.48
C GLY A 973 20.86 -1.55 -9.57
N LEU A 974 20.44 -1.36 -10.83
CA LEU A 974 21.35 -1.26 -11.99
C LEU A 974 22.48 -0.24 -11.77
N GLY A 975 22.17 0.94 -11.26
CA GLY A 975 23.16 2.00 -11.06
C GLY A 975 24.25 1.60 -10.07
N ALA A 976 23.89 0.90 -8.99
CA ALA A 976 24.84 0.44 -7.99
C ALA A 976 25.75 -0.68 -8.51
N ALA A 977 25.21 -1.61 -9.30
CA ALA A 977 25.98 -2.62 -10.01
C ALA A 977 27.00 -2.00 -10.98
N LEU A 978 26.63 -0.93 -11.69
CA LEU A 978 27.54 -0.18 -12.56
C LEU A 978 28.64 0.56 -11.78
N ILE A 979 28.34 1.10 -10.60
CA ILE A 979 29.36 1.77 -9.76
C ILE A 979 30.32 0.74 -9.16
N ALA A 980 29.85 -0.46 -8.79
CA ALA A 980 30.72 -1.58 -8.39
C ALA A 980 31.70 -1.96 -9.52
N LEU A 981 31.22 -2.07 -10.76
CA LEU A 981 32.08 -2.27 -11.94
C LEU A 981 33.13 -1.14 -12.10
N ILE A 982 32.75 0.12 -11.91
CA ILE A 982 33.72 1.23 -11.98
C ILE A 982 34.73 1.18 -10.82
N ALA A 983 34.32 0.83 -9.61
CA ALA A 983 35.23 0.70 -8.46
C ALA A 983 36.29 -0.38 -8.68
N VAL A 984 35.94 -1.50 -9.32
CA VAL A 984 36.89 -2.55 -9.72
C VAL A 984 37.85 -2.02 -10.79
N GLN A 985 37.35 -1.31 -11.81
CA GLN A 985 38.18 -0.71 -12.86
C GLN A 985 39.10 0.42 -12.36
N GLN A 986 38.76 1.09 -11.26
CA GLN A 986 39.61 2.09 -10.58
C GLN A 986 40.70 1.47 -9.70
N ALA A 987 40.54 0.20 -9.30
CA ALA A 987 41.46 -0.53 -8.43
C ALA A 987 42.50 -1.37 -9.19
N GLN A 988 42.43 -1.38 -10.53
CA GLN A 988 43.33 -2.06 -11.46
C GLN A 988 44.31 -1.07 -12.11
#